data_AF-A0A2P6U1N6-F1
#
_entry.id   AF-A0A2P6U1N6-F1
#
_cell.length_a   1.000
_cell.length_b   1.000
_cell.length_c   1.000
_cell.angle_alpha   90.00
_cell.angle_beta   90.00
_cell.angle_gamma   90.00
#
_symmetry.space_group_name_H-M   'P 1'
#
loop_
_entity.id
_entity.type
_entity.pdbx_description
1 polymer ?
#
loop_
_entity_poly.entity_id
_entity_poly.type
_entity_poly.pdbx_seq_one_letter_code
_entity_poly.pdbx_strand_id
1 'polypeptide(L)'
;MAERRVSKRERRKPQLFGCFGVPDQAEEPEPQQAVSDAEEEEQEEEQPLRKRSRRQRRRAADSEAEEEEEEGAPAAAAGRGGGGGRSVTKRTARQPRKQRQQQQEALPPPAQPLSSADFVGALHACPTLIDMILQADGLRTPTLLARDAANLAVALCATSEQMDGAWRTLAARAAGAEGFAGTTEEAMAAAQAAVKADPARRQRCTTTTAKQDYRLSDKDLEGLEYVTRDNPIFWSAAPTRLYRVLDCLAIAHRKYGDLAGIQAVKAKTAERGQKVKATRQGNTQRRTQEMEAAMQAQGLNSWRYRKHAGVTGFIKHGRGTAAEVAAGLKKIEDKEAQAAQRRVQLAERLQQEGLSAVEWRFVPAAERFIAGEGKETLASAVAAVKKEKAVREECSQRSEALRSRLEKEGLLSDNTYFSAEEYMQFYITGARSYIATGEGSMASIVKSARAERKAKAQQKESAKQREQQVEERREQARAALEEAGIDWDGHELYEVPALYSFVHQGKGCEEDFMPAAHAFMQRQAERQARRAHFDALMQGAGLNDVAYRYTIAAQRYLETGEGDDESLLAAGRAEKERLAERDQLYEQETAKQRAMSERSARVAQLLRDNGLPSFYAFSVASIAYYIETGEGSDAAALADAKRHHSSKPHAQLLAEIMANAEAGGAAGGAGGAAGGAAGGGAGGAADGDGGAAAAAAAAGPFVW
;
A
#
# COMPACT_ATOMS: atom_id res chain seq x y z
N MET A 1 -51.56 17.78 -25.35
CA MET A 1 -51.94 16.41 -24.97
C MET A 1 -51.20 15.43 -25.87
N ALA A 2 -50.16 14.79 -25.34
CA ALA A 2 -49.42 13.72 -26.02
C ALA A 2 -48.85 12.81 -24.94
N GLU A 3 -49.34 11.57 -24.90
CA GLU A 3 -49.07 10.59 -23.87
C GLU A 3 -47.62 10.10 -23.93
N ARG A 4 -46.87 10.33 -22.85
CA ARG A 4 -45.53 9.77 -22.67
C ARG A 4 -45.62 8.39 -22.02
N ARG A 5 -45.22 7.36 -22.77
CA ARG A 5 -44.97 6.01 -22.26
C ARG A 5 -43.84 6.04 -21.23
N VAL A 6 -44.17 5.73 -19.98
CA VAL A 6 -43.22 5.50 -18.88
C VAL A 6 -42.74 4.06 -18.95
N SER A 7 -41.46 3.83 -19.23
CA SER A 7 -40.83 2.51 -19.12
C SER A 7 -40.60 2.17 -17.65
N LYS A 8 -41.38 1.24 -17.09
CA LYS A 8 -41.14 0.63 -15.78
C LYS A 8 -39.86 -0.22 -15.86
N ARG A 9 -38.81 0.18 -15.13
CA ARG A 9 -37.69 -0.71 -14.78
C ARG A 9 -38.03 -1.38 -13.46
N GLU A 10 -38.52 -2.62 -13.53
CA GLU A 10 -38.66 -3.49 -12.36
C GLU A 10 -37.27 -3.89 -11.84
N ARG A 11 -36.97 -3.49 -10.60
CA ARG A 11 -35.85 -4.01 -9.84
C ARG A 11 -36.28 -5.33 -9.21
N ARG A 12 -35.75 -6.45 -9.72
CA ARG A 12 -35.85 -7.77 -9.07
C ARG A 12 -35.22 -7.70 -7.68
N LYS A 13 -36.00 -8.01 -6.64
CA LYS A 13 -35.52 -8.28 -5.28
C LYS A 13 -34.83 -9.65 -5.23
N PRO A 14 -33.79 -9.85 -4.40
CA PRO A 14 -33.22 -11.17 -4.17
C PRO A 14 -34.19 -12.04 -3.34
N GLN A 15 -34.46 -13.25 -3.84
CA GLN A 15 -35.28 -14.26 -3.17
C GLN A 15 -34.55 -14.81 -1.95
N LEU A 16 -35.23 -14.74 -0.80
CA LEU A 16 -34.89 -15.45 0.43
C LEU A 16 -35.35 -16.91 0.31
N PHE A 17 -34.50 -17.82 0.79
CA PHE A 17 -34.73 -19.27 0.81
C PHE A 17 -35.91 -19.65 1.71
N GLY A 18 -36.62 -20.70 1.30
CA GLY A 18 -37.96 -21.07 1.76
C GLY A 18 -38.10 -21.54 3.19
N CYS A 19 -39.31 -21.32 3.72
CA CYS A 19 -39.91 -22.11 4.79
C CYS A 19 -41.12 -22.88 4.22
N PHE A 20 -41.30 -24.07 4.77
CA PHE A 20 -42.25 -25.14 4.42
C PHE A 20 -43.73 -24.74 4.45
N GLY A 21 -44.53 -25.39 3.57
CA GLY A 21 -45.77 -26.03 4.03
C GLY A 21 -47.09 -25.71 3.31
N VAL A 22 -47.48 -26.64 2.42
CA VAL A 22 -48.83 -27.23 2.24
C VAL A 22 -49.85 -26.49 1.31
N PRO A 23 -50.63 -27.25 0.51
CA PRO A 23 -51.23 -26.83 -0.76
C PRO A 23 -52.76 -26.62 -0.69
N ASP A 24 -53.36 -25.99 -1.71
CA ASP A 24 -54.57 -26.53 -2.35
C ASP A 24 -54.98 -25.81 -3.66
N GLN A 25 -55.54 -26.63 -4.56
CA GLN A 25 -56.50 -26.35 -5.66
C GLN A 25 -56.08 -25.42 -6.82
N ALA A 26 -55.82 -25.94 -8.02
CA ALA A 26 -56.74 -26.52 -9.02
C ALA A 26 -57.23 -25.46 -10.00
N GLU A 27 -56.79 -25.56 -11.27
CA GLU A 27 -57.63 -25.55 -12.48
C GLU A 27 -56.72 -25.45 -13.74
N GLU A 28 -56.64 -26.57 -14.46
CA GLU A 28 -56.45 -26.67 -15.90
C GLU A 28 -57.69 -26.08 -16.64
N PRO A 29 -57.66 -25.68 -17.94
CA PRO A 29 -57.01 -26.45 -19.02
C PRO A 29 -56.33 -25.67 -20.18
N GLU A 30 -55.65 -26.48 -21.00
CA GLU A 30 -55.07 -26.35 -22.35
C GLU A 30 -55.95 -25.63 -23.42
N PRO A 31 -55.62 -25.52 -24.75
CA PRO A 31 -54.50 -26.11 -25.52
C PRO A 31 -53.86 -25.27 -26.67
N GLN A 32 -52.81 -25.88 -27.25
CA GLN A 32 -52.41 -25.88 -28.68
C GLN A 32 -51.87 -24.60 -29.34
N GLN A 33 -50.61 -24.66 -29.78
CA GLN A 33 -50.31 -24.79 -31.21
C GLN A 33 -48.86 -25.21 -31.47
N ALA A 34 -48.72 -26.23 -32.31
CA ALA A 34 -47.49 -26.79 -32.85
C ALA A 34 -47.09 -26.08 -34.14
N VAL A 35 -45.79 -25.87 -34.40
CA VAL A 35 -45.19 -26.14 -35.73
C VAL A 35 -43.66 -26.31 -35.66
N SER A 36 -43.21 -27.46 -36.19
CA SER A 36 -42.01 -27.78 -37.00
C SER A 36 -40.57 -27.54 -36.49
N ASP A 37 -39.90 -28.64 -36.12
CA ASP A 37 -38.88 -29.39 -36.90
C ASP A 37 -38.00 -28.68 -37.94
N ALA A 38 -36.67 -28.79 -37.73
CA ALA A 38 -35.59 -29.21 -38.66
C ALA A 38 -34.22 -28.90 -38.00
N GLU A 39 -33.49 -29.88 -37.47
CA GLU A 39 -32.38 -30.63 -38.12
C GLU A 39 -31.19 -29.75 -38.53
N GLU A 40 -30.12 -29.78 -37.74
CA GLU A 40 -28.75 -30.29 -38.05
C GLU A 40 -27.82 -29.06 -37.97
N GLU A 41 -26.58 -29.05 -37.49
CA GLU A 41 -25.52 -30.05 -37.38
C GLU A 41 -24.45 -29.50 -36.42
N GLU A 42 -23.52 -30.37 -36.04
CA GLU A 42 -22.40 -30.20 -35.11
C GLU A 42 -21.48 -29.01 -35.38
N GLN A 43 -21.03 -28.34 -34.31
CA GLN A 43 -19.70 -27.71 -34.26
C GLN A 43 -19.23 -27.59 -32.80
N GLU A 44 -18.46 -28.59 -32.38
CA GLU A 44 -17.47 -28.47 -31.32
C GLU A 44 -16.32 -27.57 -31.83
N GLU A 45 -15.99 -26.49 -31.11
CA GLU A 45 -14.59 -26.05 -30.96
C GLU A 45 -14.44 -24.94 -29.88
N GLU A 46 -13.69 -25.31 -28.85
CA GLU A 46 -12.79 -24.51 -27.99
C GLU A 46 -13.12 -23.04 -27.63
N GLN A 47 -13.69 -22.84 -26.43
CA GLN A 47 -13.55 -21.59 -25.68
C GLN A 47 -12.38 -21.65 -24.69
N PRO A 48 -11.47 -20.66 -24.63
CA PRO A 48 -10.35 -20.70 -23.69
C PRO A 48 -10.74 -20.20 -22.28
N LEU A 49 -10.33 -21.00 -21.30
CA LEU A 49 -10.38 -20.81 -19.85
C LEU A 49 -9.80 -19.45 -19.37
N ARG A 50 -10.65 -18.43 -19.22
CA ARG A 50 -10.30 -17.14 -18.57
C ARG A 50 -10.53 -17.07 -17.05
N LYS A 51 -10.69 -18.20 -16.34
CA LYS A 51 -11.02 -18.20 -14.89
C LYS A 51 -9.86 -18.59 -13.95
N ARG A 52 -8.64 -18.86 -14.43
CA ARG A 52 -7.51 -19.26 -13.57
C ARG A 52 -6.61 -18.14 -13.04
N SER A 53 -6.63 -16.94 -13.62
CA SER A 53 -5.70 -15.85 -13.23
C SER A 53 -6.08 -15.08 -11.96
N ARG A 54 -7.35 -15.12 -11.54
CA ARG A 54 -7.82 -14.35 -10.35
C ARG A 54 -7.51 -15.03 -9.02
N ARG A 55 -7.26 -16.35 -9.00
CA ARG A 55 -6.93 -17.12 -7.79
C ARG A 55 -5.43 -17.10 -7.45
N GLN A 56 -4.55 -16.81 -8.41
CA GLN A 56 -3.11 -16.65 -8.17
C GLN A 56 -2.74 -15.25 -7.64
N ARG A 57 -3.45 -14.18 -8.04
CA ARG A 57 -3.18 -12.83 -7.51
C ARG A 57 -3.62 -12.64 -6.06
N ARG A 58 -4.59 -13.41 -5.54
CA ARG A 58 -4.96 -13.36 -4.12
C ARG A 58 -3.96 -14.04 -3.18
N ARG A 59 -3.12 -14.95 -3.68
CA ARG A 59 -2.08 -15.61 -2.85
C ARG A 59 -0.76 -14.84 -2.78
N ALA A 60 -0.54 -13.86 -3.67
CA ALA A 60 0.71 -13.08 -3.71
C ALA A 60 0.64 -11.79 -2.87
N ALA A 61 -0.55 -11.33 -2.48
CA ALA A 61 -0.71 -10.15 -1.61
C ALA A 61 -0.70 -10.50 -0.11
N ASP A 62 -1.01 -11.75 0.25
CA ASP A 62 -1.03 -12.23 1.64
C ASP A 62 0.28 -12.91 2.07
N SER A 63 1.28 -13.09 1.19
CA SER A 63 2.51 -13.86 1.50
C SER A 63 3.69 -13.05 2.04
N GLU A 64 3.62 -11.72 2.13
CA GLU A 64 4.72 -10.92 2.70
C GLU A 64 4.46 -10.48 4.16
N ALA A 65 3.25 -10.70 4.71
CA ALA A 65 2.90 -10.29 6.07
C ALA A 65 2.63 -11.43 7.08
N GLU A 66 2.48 -12.70 6.65
CA GLU A 66 2.10 -13.82 7.55
C GLU A 66 3.05 -15.04 7.55
N GLU A 67 4.26 -14.98 6.98
CA GLU A 67 5.21 -16.12 6.99
C GLU A 67 6.10 -16.25 8.26
N GLU A 68 5.58 -15.93 9.46
CA GLU A 68 6.31 -16.16 10.74
C GLU A 68 5.77 -17.29 11.63
N GLU A 69 4.65 -17.94 11.33
CA GLU A 69 4.19 -19.10 12.14
C GLU A 69 3.65 -20.26 11.29
N GLU A 70 4.53 -20.98 10.60
CA GLU A 70 4.25 -22.37 10.20
C GLU A 70 5.05 -23.31 11.13
N GLU A 71 4.35 -23.88 12.11
CA GLU A 71 4.89 -24.91 13.00
C GLU A 71 5.36 -26.13 12.18
N GLY A 72 6.61 -26.53 12.44
CA GLY A 72 7.28 -27.59 11.69
C GLY A 72 6.68 -28.98 11.90
N ALA A 73 6.22 -29.57 10.80
CA ALA A 73 6.37 -31.00 10.55
C ALA A 73 7.60 -31.21 9.66
N PRO A 74 8.51 -32.16 9.96
CA PRO A 74 9.64 -32.43 9.09
C PRO A 74 9.13 -33.04 7.78
N ALA A 75 9.16 -32.26 6.69
CA ALA A 75 8.92 -32.76 5.35
C ALA A 75 10.03 -33.76 4.98
N ALA A 76 9.67 -35.05 5.04
CA ALA A 76 10.46 -36.11 4.45
C ALA A 76 10.52 -35.87 2.93
N ALA A 77 11.72 -35.58 2.43
CA ALA A 77 12.00 -35.47 1.02
C ALA A 77 11.74 -36.81 0.32
N ALA A 78 10.62 -36.91 -0.40
CA ALA A 78 10.41 -37.95 -1.40
C ALA A 78 11.24 -37.61 -2.65
N GLY A 79 12.54 -37.91 -2.59
CA GLY A 79 13.39 -37.96 -3.76
C GLY A 79 13.07 -39.22 -4.56
N ARG A 80 12.41 -39.06 -5.72
CA ARG A 80 12.39 -40.10 -6.76
C ARG A 80 13.78 -40.19 -7.38
N GLY A 81 14.37 -41.37 -7.25
CA GLY A 81 15.75 -41.66 -7.59
C GLY A 81 16.07 -41.71 -9.09
N GLY A 82 17.35 -41.46 -9.35
CA GLY A 82 18.08 -41.86 -10.54
C GLY A 82 19.50 -42.24 -10.13
N GLY A 83 19.73 -43.56 -10.02
CA GLY A 83 20.98 -44.32 -10.11
C GLY A 83 22.33 -43.75 -9.65
N GLY A 84 23.02 -44.48 -8.77
CA GLY A 84 24.49 -44.48 -8.75
C GLY A 84 25.16 -44.83 -7.43
N GLY A 85 25.38 -46.12 -7.19
CA GLY A 85 26.66 -46.67 -6.70
C GLY A 85 27.27 -46.22 -5.36
N ARG A 86 27.50 -47.23 -4.50
CA ARG A 86 28.62 -47.35 -3.53
C ARG A 86 28.65 -46.41 -2.32
N SER A 87 28.31 -46.97 -1.16
CA SER A 87 29.27 -47.56 -0.21
C SER A 87 28.69 -47.53 1.20
N VAL A 88 28.64 -48.69 1.81
CA VAL A 88 28.06 -48.96 3.12
C VAL A 88 29.09 -48.63 4.18
N THR A 89 28.84 -47.61 5.00
CA THR A 89 29.46 -47.49 6.33
C THR A 89 28.37 -47.47 7.40
N LYS A 90 28.56 -48.37 8.36
CA LYS A 90 27.62 -48.86 9.35
C LYS A 90 27.19 -47.74 10.31
N ARG A 91 25.87 -47.56 10.42
CA ARG A 91 25.20 -46.82 11.51
C ARG A 91 25.52 -47.47 12.85
N THR A 92 26.06 -46.69 13.77
CA THR A 92 26.11 -47.02 15.21
C THR A 92 24.71 -46.88 15.82
N ALA A 93 24.39 -47.85 16.68
CA ALA A 93 23.10 -48.08 17.28
C ALA A 93 22.66 -46.95 18.21
N ARG A 94 21.41 -46.52 18.06
CA ARG A 94 20.69 -45.62 18.97
C ARG A 94 20.40 -46.37 20.27
N GLN A 95 20.91 -45.87 21.40
CA GLN A 95 20.60 -46.40 22.72
C GLN A 95 19.12 -46.15 23.10
N PRO A 96 18.46 -47.10 23.78
CA PRO A 96 17.13 -46.92 24.34
C PRO A 96 17.21 -45.98 25.56
N ARG A 97 16.40 -44.92 25.51
CA ARG A 97 16.26 -43.92 26.57
C ARG A 97 15.56 -44.57 27.77
N LYS A 98 16.33 -44.85 28.83
CA LYS A 98 15.81 -45.35 30.12
C LYS A 98 14.77 -44.35 30.66
N GLN A 99 13.52 -44.80 30.74
CA GLN A 99 12.48 -44.18 31.56
C GLN A 99 12.95 -44.23 33.02
N ARG A 100 13.38 -43.07 33.54
CA ARG A 100 13.63 -42.88 34.95
C ARG A 100 12.25 -42.72 35.61
N GLN A 101 11.64 -43.83 35.98
CA GLN A 101 10.56 -43.85 36.97
C GLN A 101 11.11 -43.23 38.25
N GLN A 102 10.80 -41.96 38.49
CA GLN A 102 10.81 -41.43 39.84
C GLN A 102 9.61 -42.07 40.53
N GLN A 103 9.88 -43.13 41.30
CA GLN A 103 9.01 -43.56 42.37
C GLN A 103 8.90 -42.39 43.35
N GLN A 104 7.88 -41.55 43.17
CA GLN A 104 7.37 -40.74 44.26
C GLN A 104 6.73 -41.71 45.23
N GLU A 105 7.38 -41.89 46.37
CA GLU A 105 6.86 -42.52 47.56
C GLU A 105 5.52 -41.83 47.89
N ALA A 106 4.42 -42.50 47.59
CA ALA A 106 3.09 -41.98 47.84
C ALA A 106 2.90 -41.88 49.35
N LEU A 107 2.90 -40.64 49.86
CA LEU A 107 2.44 -40.34 51.21
C LEU A 107 1.07 -41.02 51.40
N PRO A 108 0.84 -41.71 52.54
CA PRO A 108 -0.43 -42.37 52.80
C PRO A 108 -1.57 -41.33 52.69
N PRO A 109 -2.68 -41.66 52.02
CA PRO A 109 -3.81 -40.75 51.94
C PRO A 109 -4.24 -40.37 53.37
N PRO A 110 -4.43 -39.07 53.66
CA PRO A 110 -4.89 -38.66 54.99
C PRO A 110 -6.18 -39.41 55.30
N ALA A 111 -6.23 -40.00 56.49
CA ALA A 111 -7.18 -41.06 56.84
C ALA A 111 -8.66 -40.62 56.85
N GLN A 112 -8.96 -39.33 56.68
CA GLN A 112 -10.32 -38.80 56.61
C GLN A 112 -10.33 -37.57 55.70
N PRO A 113 -11.37 -37.37 54.84
CA PRO A 113 -11.59 -36.08 54.22
C PRO A 113 -11.77 -35.06 55.34
N LEU A 114 -10.84 -34.11 55.45
CA LEU A 114 -11.01 -32.94 56.31
C LEU A 114 -12.39 -32.36 56.05
N SER A 115 -13.16 -32.10 57.10
CA SER A 115 -14.47 -31.49 56.92
C SER A 115 -14.27 -30.14 56.22
N SER A 116 -15.25 -29.67 55.43
CA SER A 116 -15.14 -28.35 54.77
C SER A 116 -14.83 -27.23 55.77
N ALA A 117 -15.30 -27.37 57.01
CA ALA A 117 -14.96 -26.48 58.12
C ALA A 117 -13.46 -26.51 58.49
N ASP A 118 -12.80 -27.68 58.44
CA ASP A 118 -11.37 -27.81 58.74
C ASP A 118 -10.49 -27.21 57.63
N PHE A 119 -10.96 -27.22 56.37
CA PHE A 119 -10.20 -26.62 55.27
C PHE A 119 -10.26 -25.07 55.29
N VAL A 120 -11.43 -24.50 55.62
CA VAL A 120 -11.56 -23.06 55.90
C VAL A 120 -10.71 -22.69 57.11
N GLY A 121 -10.71 -23.54 58.15
CA GLY A 121 -9.79 -23.42 59.29
C GLY A 121 -8.31 -23.47 58.89
N ALA A 122 -7.92 -24.34 57.95
CA ALA A 122 -6.55 -24.47 57.46
C ALA A 122 -6.10 -23.27 56.61
N LEU A 123 -7.00 -22.67 55.83
CA LEU A 123 -6.74 -21.41 55.12
C LEU A 123 -6.54 -20.24 56.09
N HIS A 124 -7.35 -20.17 57.15
CA HIS A 124 -7.13 -19.20 58.23
C HIS A 124 -5.83 -19.46 59.01
N ALA A 125 -5.47 -20.72 59.20
CA ALA A 125 -4.23 -21.11 59.88
C ALA A 125 -2.97 -20.87 59.04
N CYS A 126 -3.11 -20.61 57.73
CA CYS A 126 -1.99 -20.38 56.83
C CYS A 126 -2.23 -19.16 55.90
N PRO A 127 -2.12 -17.92 56.42
CA PRO A 127 -2.27 -16.69 55.64
C PRO A 127 -1.40 -16.64 54.38
N THR A 128 -0.23 -17.28 54.43
CA THR A 128 0.71 -17.42 53.31
C THR A 128 0.14 -18.15 52.09
N LEU A 129 -0.83 -19.06 52.27
CA LEU A 129 -1.51 -19.71 51.15
C LEU A 129 -2.43 -18.73 50.42
N ILE A 130 -3.13 -17.86 51.15
CA ILE A 130 -3.96 -16.79 50.58
C ILE A 130 -3.06 -15.77 49.87
N ASP A 131 -1.92 -15.41 50.47
CA ASP A 131 -0.95 -14.50 49.86
C ASP A 131 -0.31 -15.07 48.60
N MET A 132 -0.03 -16.39 48.55
CA MET A 132 0.42 -17.10 47.35
C MET A 132 -0.67 -17.11 46.27
N ILE A 133 -1.91 -17.45 46.65
CA ILE A 133 -3.04 -17.47 45.71
C ILE A 133 -3.30 -16.07 45.17
N LEU A 134 -3.08 -15.02 45.95
CA LEU A 134 -3.31 -13.66 45.50
C LEU A 134 -2.05 -12.97 44.98
N GLN A 135 -0.88 -13.62 44.98
CA GLN A 135 0.42 -13.00 44.71
C GLN A 135 0.42 -12.17 43.42
N ALA A 136 0.92 -10.94 43.50
CA ALA A 136 1.00 -10.06 42.33
C ALA A 136 2.01 -10.65 41.33
N ASP A 137 1.48 -11.18 40.23
CA ASP A 137 2.25 -11.85 39.18
C ASP A 137 2.29 -11.04 37.87
N GLY A 138 1.77 -9.81 37.92
CA GLY A 138 1.69 -8.87 36.80
C GLY A 138 0.64 -9.22 35.73
N LEU A 139 0.01 -10.40 35.79
CA LEU A 139 -1.03 -10.82 34.85
C LEU A 139 -2.43 -10.75 35.45
N ARG A 140 -2.56 -11.04 36.74
CA ARG A 140 -3.84 -11.02 37.42
C ARG A 140 -4.19 -9.59 37.83
N THR A 141 -5.11 -9.00 37.08
CA THR A 141 -5.70 -7.71 37.45
C THR A 141 -6.58 -7.87 38.70
N PRO A 142 -6.95 -6.77 39.39
CA PRO A 142 -7.85 -6.82 40.54
C PRO A 142 -9.16 -7.59 40.25
N THR A 143 -9.69 -7.52 39.03
CA THR A 143 -10.87 -8.30 38.64
C THR A 143 -10.62 -9.80 38.60
N LEU A 144 -9.46 -10.24 38.08
CA LEU A 144 -9.12 -11.66 38.04
C LEU A 144 -8.88 -12.20 39.44
N LEU A 145 -8.15 -11.46 40.29
CA LEU A 145 -7.94 -11.82 41.69
C LEU A 145 -9.27 -11.93 42.45
N ALA A 146 -10.19 -10.99 42.25
CA ALA A 146 -11.50 -11.02 42.90
C ALA A 146 -12.35 -12.20 42.41
N ARG A 147 -12.27 -12.53 41.12
CA ARG A 147 -12.93 -13.71 40.54
C ARG A 147 -12.38 -15.00 41.14
N ASP A 148 -11.05 -15.10 41.28
CA ASP A 148 -10.40 -16.28 41.87
C ASP A 148 -10.74 -16.41 43.36
N ALA A 149 -10.74 -15.31 44.11
CA ALA A 149 -11.17 -15.28 45.51
C ALA A 149 -12.65 -15.68 45.67
N ALA A 150 -13.54 -15.21 44.79
CA ALA A 150 -14.95 -15.60 44.78
C ALA A 150 -15.14 -17.08 44.44
N ASN A 151 -14.43 -17.59 43.43
CA ASN A 151 -14.47 -19.02 43.08
C ASN A 151 -13.95 -19.90 44.22
N LEU A 152 -12.89 -19.45 44.91
CA LEU A 152 -12.37 -20.11 46.09
C LEU A 152 -13.41 -20.12 47.21
N ALA A 153 -14.06 -18.98 47.48
CA ALA A 153 -15.13 -18.90 48.48
C ALA A 153 -16.27 -19.88 48.17
N VAL A 154 -16.72 -19.95 46.91
CA VAL A 154 -17.76 -20.88 46.46
C VAL A 154 -17.31 -22.34 46.61
N ALA A 155 -16.10 -22.66 46.18
CA ALA A 155 -15.55 -24.02 46.29
C ALA A 155 -15.45 -24.51 47.74
N LEU A 156 -15.20 -23.58 48.67
CA LEU A 156 -15.09 -23.85 50.10
C LEU A 156 -16.42 -23.74 50.85
N CYS A 157 -17.49 -23.29 50.18
CA CYS A 157 -18.74 -22.87 50.83
C CYS A 157 -18.51 -21.84 51.96
N ALA A 158 -17.48 -21.00 51.81
CA ALA A 158 -17.09 -20.01 52.80
C ALA A 158 -17.99 -18.77 52.73
N THR A 159 -18.38 -18.24 53.89
CA THR A 159 -19.06 -16.93 53.97
C THR A 159 -18.08 -15.79 53.65
N SER A 160 -18.61 -14.62 53.34
CA SER A 160 -17.77 -13.43 53.10
C SER A 160 -16.90 -13.06 54.30
N GLU A 161 -17.40 -13.27 55.51
CA GLU A 161 -16.67 -13.06 56.78
C GLU A 161 -15.50 -14.03 56.91
N GLN A 162 -15.69 -15.30 56.52
CA GLN A 162 -14.63 -16.31 56.48
C GLN A 162 -13.56 -16.04 55.41
N MET A 163 -13.82 -15.09 54.50
CA MET A 163 -12.88 -14.65 53.47
C MET A 163 -12.27 -13.27 53.78
N ASP A 164 -12.43 -12.76 55.01
CA ASP A 164 -11.96 -11.42 55.42
C ASP A 164 -10.49 -11.16 55.06
N GLY A 165 -9.60 -12.13 55.35
CA GLY A 165 -8.19 -12.02 55.00
C GLY A 165 -7.96 -11.83 53.49
N ALA A 166 -8.66 -12.59 52.65
CA ALA A 166 -8.57 -12.47 51.20
C ALA A 166 -9.10 -11.11 50.70
N TRP A 167 -10.22 -10.63 51.26
CA TRP A 167 -10.78 -9.32 50.91
C TRP A 167 -9.86 -8.17 51.32
N ARG A 168 -9.26 -8.23 52.51
CA ARG A 168 -8.30 -7.23 52.97
C ARG A 168 -7.02 -7.22 52.13
N THR A 169 -6.48 -8.39 51.79
CA THR A 169 -5.32 -8.48 50.89
C THR A 169 -5.63 -7.89 49.51
N LEU A 170 -6.85 -8.14 48.98
CA LEU A 170 -7.26 -7.57 47.70
C LEU A 170 -7.48 -6.06 47.77
N ALA A 171 -8.09 -5.56 48.85
CA ALA A 171 -8.29 -4.14 49.11
C ALA A 171 -6.96 -3.40 49.29
N ALA A 172 -6.02 -3.97 50.06
CA ALA A 172 -4.68 -3.43 50.24
C ALA A 172 -3.96 -3.30 48.89
N ARG A 173 -3.98 -4.36 48.07
CA ARG A 173 -3.38 -4.34 46.73
C ARG A 173 -4.03 -3.31 45.81
N ALA A 174 -5.35 -3.22 45.81
CA ALA A 174 -6.06 -2.21 45.04
C ALA A 174 -5.65 -0.79 45.40
N ALA A 175 -5.36 -0.55 46.69
CA ALA A 175 -4.88 0.72 47.20
C ALA A 175 -3.36 0.93 47.03
N GLY A 176 -2.61 -0.08 46.54
CA GLY A 176 -1.15 -0.04 46.50
C GLY A 176 -0.49 -0.05 47.89
N ALA A 177 -1.20 -0.54 48.91
CA ALA A 177 -0.74 -0.60 50.30
C ALA A 177 -0.33 -2.03 50.71
N GLU A 178 0.56 -2.15 51.69
CA GLU A 178 0.98 -3.45 52.24
C GLU A 178 -0.09 -4.11 53.12
N GLY A 179 -1.07 -3.35 53.60
CA GLY A 179 -2.18 -3.85 54.40
C GLY A 179 -3.40 -2.95 54.34
N PHE A 180 -4.56 -3.48 54.77
CA PHE A 180 -5.82 -2.76 54.85
C PHE A 180 -6.32 -2.79 56.30
N ALA A 181 -6.36 -1.63 56.95
CA ALA A 181 -6.71 -1.50 58.37
C ALA A 181 -8.22 -1.40 58.64
N GLY A 182 -9.04 -1.32 57.59
CA GLY A 182 -10.49 -1.17 57.70
C GLY A 182 -11.23 -2.45 58.08
N THR A 183 -12.54 -2.31 58.28
CA THR A 183 -13.45 -3.44 58.54
C THR A 183 -13.58 -4.36 57.32
N THR A 184 -14.10 -5.57 57.49
CA THR A 184 -14.37 -6.51 56.38
C THR A 184 -15.29 -5.89 55.32
N GLU A 185 -16.29 -5.13 55.75
CA GLU A 185 -17.21 -4.42 54.85
C GLU A 185 -16.49 -3.34 54.05
N GLU A 186 -15.62 -2.55 54.69
CA GLU A 186 -14.79 -1.55 54.03
C GLU A 186 -13.80 -2.19 53.06
N ALA A 187 -13.19 -3.34 53.41
CA ALA A 187 -12.29 -4.08 52.55
C ALA A 187 -13.03 -4.62 51.32
N MET A 188 -14.22 -5.17 51.51
CA MET A 188 -15.05 -5.64 50.40
C MET A 188 -15.52 -4.48 49.51
N ALA A 189 -15.90 -3.35 50.09
CA ALA A 189 -16.27 -2.14 49.33
C ALA A 189 -15.08 -1.60 48.51
N ALA A 190 -13.89 -1.56 49.09
CA ALA A 190 -12.65 -1.18 48.41
C ALA A 190 -12.28 -2.16 47.29
N ALA A 191 -12.36 -3.47 47.54
CA ALA A 191 -12.19 -4.52 46.54
C ALA A 191 -13.19 -4.36 45.36
N GLN A 192 -14.47 -4.13 45.65
CA GLN A 192 -15.48 -3.90 44.62
C GLN A 192 -15.22 -2.61 43.82
N ALA A 193 -14.78 -1.54 44.49
CA ALA A 193 -14.39 -0.29 43.82
C ALA A 193 -13.21 -0.54 42.88
N ALA A 194 -12.21 -1.31 43.30
CA ALA A 194 -11.06 -1.69 42.48
C ALA A 194 -11.46 -2.51 41.25
N VAL A 195 -12.33 -3.51 41.43
CA VAL A 195 -12.88 -4.30 40.32
C VAL A 195 -13.66 -3.42 39.36
N LYS A 196 -14.42 -2.43 39.85
CA LYS A 196 -15.15 -1.49 38.99
C LYS A 196 -14.21 -0.55 38.23
N ALA A 197 -13.11 -0.16 38.83
CA ALA A 197 -12.08 0.71 38.25
C ALA A 197 -11.09 -0.03 37.34
N ASP A 198 -11.04 -1.37 37.37
CA ASP A 198 -10.11 -2.16 36.57
C ASP A 198 -10.30 -1.91 35.05
N PRO A 199 -9.29 -1.33 34.38
CA PRO A 199 -9.40 -0.98 32.96
C PRO A 199 -9.61 -2.21 32.07
N ALA A 200 -9.11 -3.39 32.47
CA ALA A 200 -9.21 -4.61 31.68
C ALA A 200 -10.67 -5.05 31.46
N ARG A 201 -11.62 -4.63 32.32
CA ARG A 201 -13.05 -4.91 32.16
C ARG A 201 -13.67 -4.28 30.93
N ARG A 202 -13.22 -3.07 30.58
CA ARG A 202 -13.78 -2.28 29.48
C ARG A 202 -12.91 -2.35 28.23
N GLN A 203 -11.63 -2.65 28.40
CA GLN A 203 -10.70 -2.77 27.29
C GLN A 203 -10.97 -4.02 26.46
N ARG A 204 -10.83 -3.85 25.15
CA ARG A 204 -10.86 -4.93 24.18
C ARG A 204 -9.58 -4.91 23.37
N CYS A 205 -9.06 -6.08 23.04
CA CYS A 205 -7.87 -6.24 22.22
C CYS A 205 -8.22 -6.96 20.92
N THR A 206 -7.46 -6.67 19.86
CA THR A 206 -7.61 -7.36 18.57
C THR A 206 -7.06 -8.80 18.66
N THR A 207 -7.44 -9.66 17.72
CA THR A 207 -6.80 -10.98 17.55
C THR A 207 -5.27 -10.88 17.55
N THR A 208 -4.73 -9.92 16.79
CA THR A 208 -3.28 -9.72 16.63
C THR A 208 -2.62 -9.31 17.95
N THR A 209 -3.23 -8.37 18.67
CA THR A 209 -2.78 -7.96 20.01
C THR A 209 -2.80 -9.14 20.98
N ALA A 210 -3.87 -9.95 20.98
CA ALA A 210 -3.96 -11.09 21.87
C ALA A 210 -2.88 -12.16 21.60
N LYS A 211 -2.58 -12.42 20.32
CA LYS A 211 -1.49 -13.32 19.91
C LYS A 211 -0.11 -12.77 20.28
N GLN A 212 0.14 -11.48 20.05
CA GLN A 212 1.45 -10.87 20.27
C GLN A 212 1.75 -10.64 21.76
N ASP A 213 0.80 -10.05 22.49
CA ASP A 213 1.01 -9.61 23.86
C ASP A 213 0.85 -10.74 24.87
N TYR A 214 -0.15 -11.59 24.67
CA TYR A 214 -0.50 -12.66 25.59
C TYR A 214 -0.10 -14.06 25.09
N ARG A 215 0.50 -14.16 23.90
CA ARG A 215 0.97 -15.43 23.30
C ARG A 215 -0.13 -16.50 23.19
N LEU A 216 -1.36 -16.04 22.98
CA LEU A 216 -2.50 -16.91 22.74
C LEU A 216 -2.48 -17.40 21.29
N SER A 217 -2.82 -18.67 21.07
CA SER A 217 -3.01 -19.25 19.74
C SER A 217 -4.46 -19.06 19.27
N ASP A 218 -4.76 -19.32 17.99
CA ASP A 218 -6.15 -19.28 17.50
C ASP A 218 -7.06 -20.24 18.26
N LYS A 219 -6.54 -21.41 18.69
CA LYS A 219 -7.28 -22.39 19.51
C LYS A 219 -7.58 -21.86 20.91
N ASP A 220 -6.71 -21.03 21.47
CA ASP A 220 -6.92 -20.41 22.78
C ASP A 220 -7.99 -19.31 22.70
N LEU A 221 -8.13 -18.67 21.54
CA LEU A 221 -9.15 -17.65 21.28
C LEU A 221 -10.49 -18.25 20.80
N GLU A 222 -10.46 -19.50 20.34
CA GLU A 222 -11.63 -20.26 19.92
C GLU A 222 -12.53 -20.55 21.13
N GLY A 223 -13.73 -19.95 21.13
CA GLY A 223 -14.67 -20.04 22.25
C GLY A 223 -14.71 -18.81 23.16
N LEU A 224 -13.83 -17.83 22.98
CA LEU A 224 -13.96 -16.53 23.63
C LEU A 224 -15.02 -15.66 22.96
N GLU A 225 -15.77 -14.91 23.76
CA GLU A 225 -16.69 -13.89 23.24
C GLU A 225 -15.91 -12.73 22.60
N TYR A 226 -16.30 -12.36 21.38
CA TYR A 226 -15.73 -11.21 20.67
C TYR A 226 -16.80 -10.32 20.08
N VAL A 227 -16.45 -9.05 19.89
CA VAL A 227 -17.24 -8.09 19.10
C VAL A 227 -16.53 -7.88 17.77
N THR A 228 -17.29 -7.88 16.69
CA THR A 228 -16.74 -7.64 15.35
C THR A 228 -16.86 -6.16 15.00
N ARG A 229 -15.82 -5.58 14.41
CA ARG A 229 -15.84 -4.22 13.83
C ARG A 229 -15.22 -4.23 12.45
N ASP A 230 -15.65 -3.33 11.59
CA ASP A 230 -15.02 -3.13 10.30
C ASP A 230 -13.55 -2.72 10.49
N ASN A 231 -12.68 -3.22 9.60
CA ASN A 231 -11.26 -2.93 9.68
C ASN A 231 -11.04 -1.44 9.35
N PRO A 232 -10.47 -0.64 10.28
CA PRO A 232 -10.35 0.80 10.12
C PRO A 232 -9.37 1.21 9.01
N ILE A 233 -8.45 0.32 8.63
CA ILE A 233 -7.45 0.59 7.59
C ILE A 233 -7.96 0.12 6.24
N PHE A 234 -8.58 -1.05 6.19
CA PHE A 234 -9.04 -1.68 4.95
C PHE A 234 -10.49 -2.10 5.05
N TRP A 235 -11.41 -1.21 4.67
CA TRP A 235 -12.86 -1.46 4.59
C TRP A 235 -13.28 -2.71 3.78
N SER A 236 -12.42 -3.21 2.89
CA SER A 236 -12.66 -4.42 2.09
C SER A 236 -12.04 -5.69 2.67
N ALA A 237 -11.23 -5.57 3.75
CA ALA A 237 -10.63 -6.69 4.45
C ALA A 237 -11.65 -7.36 5.39
N ALA A 238 -11.29 -8.53 5.91
CA ALA A 238 -12.12 -9.21 6.90
C ALA A 238 -12.33 -8.32 8.14
N PRO A 239 -13.54 -8.28 8.70
CA PRO A 239 -13.81 -7.54 9.93
C PRO A 239 -12.89 -7.97 11.10
N THR A 240 -12.45 -7.01 11.90
CA THR A 240 -11.57 -7.23 13.06
C THR A 240 -12.37 -7.77 14.24
N ARG A 241 -11.89 -8.88 14.85
CA ARG A 241 -12.45 -9.43 16.09
C ARG A 241 -11.80 -8.78 17.31
N LEU A 242 -12.63 -8.32 18.25
CA LEU A 242 -12.24 -7.62 19.48
C LEU A 242 -12.64 -8.45 20.71
N TYR A 243 -11.66 -9.10 21.32
CA TYR A 243 -11.80 -9.92 22.52
C TYR A 243 -11.69 -9.06 23.78
N ARG A 244 -12.31 -9.47 24.88
CA ARG A 244 -12.12 -8.80 26.18
C ARG A 244 -10.73 -9.10 26.72
N VAL A 245 -10.03 -8.07 27.18
CA VAL A 245 -8.66 -8.21 27.70
C VAL A 245 -8.62 -9.14 28.91
N LEU A 246 -9.62 -9.09 29.79
CA LEU A 246 -9.71 -9.99 30.94
C LEU A 246 -9.73 -11.48 30.58
N ASP A 247 -10.47 -11.86 29.54
CA ASP A 247 -10.57 -13.27 29.16
C ASP A 247 -9.25 -13.76 28.56
N CYS A 248 -8.58 -12.90 27.77
CA CYS A 248 -7.23 -13.16 27.27
C CYS A 248 -6.21 -13.31 28.41
N LEU A 249 -6.24 -12.42 29.41
CA LEU A 249 -5.35 -12.49 30.58
C LEU A 249 -5.59 -13.74 31.42
N ALA A 250 -6.86 -14.13 31.62
CA ALA A 250 -7.20 -15.35 32.35
C ALA A 250 -6.65 -16.61 31.68
N ILE A 251 -6.76 -16.71 30.35
CA ILE A 251 -6.19 -17.83 29.59
C ILE A 251 -4.67 -17.77 29.61
N ALA A 252 -4.07 -16.60 29.45
CA ALA A 252 -2.63 -16.43 29.47
C ALA A 252 -2.02 -16.83 30.81
N HIS A 253 -2.64 -16.44 31.93
CA HIS A 253 -2.26 -16.88 33.27
C HIS A 253 -2.35 -18.40 33.41
N ARG A 254 -3.44 -19.04 32.96
CA ARG A 254 -3.57 -20.51 32.96
C ARG A 254 -2.49 -21.21 32.14
N LYS A 255 -2.06 -20.61 31.02
CA LYS A 255 -1.12 -21.21 30.08
C LYS A 255 0.34 -20.99 30.48
N TYR A 256 0.66 -19.84 31.05
CA TYR A 256 2.05 -19.40 31.30
C TYR A 256 2.38 -19.21 32.78
N GLY A 257 1.40 -19.26 33.68
CA GLY A 257 1.55 -18.92 35.08
C GLY A 257 1.54 -17.42 35.26
N ASP A 258 2.71 -16.79 35.19
CA ASP A 258 2.91 -15.37 35.51
C ASP A 258 3.41 -14.54 34.30
N LEU A 259 3.55 -13.23 34.52
CA LEU A 259 4.08 -12.32 33.50
C LEU A 259 5.51 -12.71 33.09
N ALA A 260 6.31 -13.22 34.03
CA ALA A 260 7.66 -13.71 33.78
C ALA A 260 7.66 -14.90 32.80
N GLY A 261 6.68 -15.80 32.91
CA GLY A 261 6.45 -16.92 31.99
C GLY A 261 6.17 -16.44 30.57
N ILE A 262 5.30 -15.44 30.40
CA ILE A 262 5.03 -14.84 29.08
C ILE A 262 6.30 -14.17 28.53
N GLN A 263 7.03 -13.41 29.36
CA GLN A 263 8.26 -12.75 28.94
C GLN A 263 9.34 -13.76 28.53
N ALA A 264 9.48 -14.89 29.26
CA ALA A 264 10.40 -15.97 28.90
C ALA A 264 10.04 -16.60 27.54
N VAL A 265 8.75 -16.81 27.27
CA VAL A 265 8.29 -17.31 25.95
C VAL A 265 8.51 -16.28 24.85
N LYS A 266 8.28 -14.99 25.12
CA LYS A 266 8.59 -13.87 24.20
C LYS A 266 10.09 -13.86 23.85
N ALA A 267 10.96 -13.92 24.85
CA ALA A 267 12.41 -13.93 24.66
C ALA A 267 12.86 -15.15 23.83
N LYS A 268 12.38 -16.35 24.17
CA LYS A 268 12.70 -17.58 23.41
C LYS A 268 12.22 -17.52 21.95
N THR A 269 11.07 -16.91 21.70
CA THR A 269 10.54 -16.73 20.35
C THR A 269 11.37 -15.70 19.58
N ALA A 270 11.75 -14.59 20.22
CA ALA A 270 12.63 -13.59 19.64
C ALA A 270 14.01 -14.17 19.27
N GLU A 271 14.63 -14.96 20.15
CA GLU A 271 15.89 -15.66 19.87
C GLU A 271 15.78 -16.59 18.65
N ARG A 272 14.68 -17.36 18.56
CA ARG A 272 14.42 -18.22 17.40
C ARG A 272 14.25 -17.39 16.13
N GLY A 273 13.50 -16.29 16.19
CA GLY A 273 13.33 -15.35 15.09
C GLY A 273 14.67 -14.76 14.62
N GLN A 274 15.53 -14.34 15.55
CA GLN A 274 16.87 -13.85 15.24
C GLN A 274 17.74 -14.93 14.56
N LYS A 275 17.73 -16.17 15.06
CA LYS A 275 18.45 -17.29 14.44
C LYS A 275 17.96 -17.59 13.02
N VAL A 276 16.64 -17.60 12.80
CA VAL A 276 16.04 -17.79 11.47
C VAL A 276 16.42 -16.63 10.54
N LYS A 277 16.35 -15.38 11.01
CA LYS A 277 16.74 -14.18 10.24
C LYS A 277 18.22 -14.23 9.85
N ALA A 278 19.12 -14.54 10.79
CA ALA A 278 20.55 -14.70 10.53
C ALA A 278 20.82 -15.81 9.50
N THR A 279 20.15 -16.95 9.63
CA THR A 279 20.26 -18.06 8.67
C THR A 279 19.76 -17.67 7.27
N ARG A 280 18.62 -16.98 7.19
CA ARG A 280 18.06 -16.47 5.92
C ARG A 280 19.00 -15.43 5.27
N GLN A 281 19.56 -14.51 6.05
CA GLN A 281 20.54 -13.52 5.58
C GLN A 281 21.81 -14.19 5.07
N GLY A 282 22.39 -15.13 5.83
CA GLY A 282 23.58 -15.89 5.39
C GLY A 282 23.34 -16.68 4.10
N ASN A 283 22.19 -17.35 3.97
CA ASN A 283 21.82 -18.04 2.74
C ASN A 283 21.61 -17.08 1.57
N THR A 284 21.02 -15.91 1.81
CA THR A 284 20.82 -14.88 0.79
C THR A 284 22.15 -14.33 0.30
N GLN A 285 23.07 -13.98 1.19
CA GLN A 285 24.42 -13.49 0.85
C GLN A 285 25.21 -14.54 0.07
N ARG A 286 25.20 -15.80 0.53
CA ARG A 286 25.86 -16.91 -0.16
C ARG A 286 25.31 -17.08 -1.59
N ARG A 287 23.99 -17.08 -1.76
CA ARG A 287 23.36 -17.19 -3.09
C ARG A 287 23.66 -15.98 -3.98
N THR A 288 23.73 -14.77 -3.41
CA THR A 288 24.14 -13.58 -4.15
C THR A 288 25.56 -13.75 -4.69
N GLN A 289 26.51 -14.20 -3.86
CA GLN A 289 27.90 -14.47 -4.28
C GLN A 289 27.97 -15.58 -5.33
N GLU A 290 27.24 -16.68 -5.15
CA GLU A 290 27.15 -17.78 -6.12
C GLU A 290 26.60 -17.30 -7.47
N MET A 291 25.58 -16.42 -7.45
CA MET A 291 25.01 -15.84 -8.66
C MET A 291 25.96 -14.86 -9.34
N GLU A 292 26.62 -13.98 -8.58
CA GLU A 292 27.61 -13.03 -9.11
C GLU A 292 28.77 -13.77 -9.78
N ALA A 293 29.30 -14.82 -9.16
CA ALA A 293 30.33 -15.66 -9.74
C ALA A 293 29.85 -16.36 -11.02
N ALA A 294 28.62 -16.89 -11.03
CA ALA A 294 28.04 -17.53 -12.22
C ALA A 294 27.81 -16.54 -13.37
N MET A 295 27.37 -15.31 -13.07
CA MET A 295 27.22 -14.24 -14.07
C MET A 295 28.58 -13.79 -14.62
N GLN A 296 29.58 -13.61 -13.75
CA GLN A 296 30.93 -13.26 -14.16
C GLN A 296 31.55 -14.34 -15.06
N ALA A 297 31.33 -15.62 -14.75
CA ALA A 297 31.77 -16.74 -15.59
C ALA A 297 31.13 -16.75 -16.99
N GLN A 298 29.95 -16.14 -17.15
CA GLN A 298 29.27 -15.96 -18.44
C GLN A 298 29.57 -14.60 -19.10
N GLY A 299 30.44 -13.77 -18.50
CA GLY A 299 30.74 -12.42 -18.97
C GLY A 299 29.57 -11.44 -18.83
N LEU A 300 28.62 -11.71 -17.94
CA LEU A 300 27.44 -10.86 -17.69
C LEU A 300 27.71 -9.86 -16.58
N ASN A 301 27.22 -8.63 -16.75
CA ASN A 301 27.24 -7.61 -15.69
C ASN A 301 26.09 -7.85 -14.70
N SER A 302 26.40 -8.14 -13.44
CA SER A 302 25.42 -8.48 -12.39
C SER A 302 24.43 -7.35 -12.09
N TRP A 303 24.84 -6.09 -12.20
CA TRP A 303 23.99 -4.94 -11.90
C TRP A 303 22.80 -4.84 -12.85
N ARG A 304 23.03 -5.09 -14.15
CA ARG A 304 21.99 -5.05 -15.20
C ARG A 304 20.85 -6.03 -14.93
N TYR A 305 21.15 -7.20 -14.37
CA TYR A 305 20.20 -8.30 -14.19
C TYR A 305 19.73 -8.51 -12.75
N ARG A 306 20.13 -7.67 -11.80
CA ARG A 306 19.79 -7.81 -10.36
C ARG A 306 18.29 -7.91 -10.11
N LYS A 307 17.47 -7.21 -10.91
CA LYS A 307 15.99 -7.21 -10.80
C LYS A 307 15.31 -8.30 -11.64
N HIS A 308 16.06 -9.09 -12.41
CA HIS A 308 15.48 -10.13 -13.25
C HIS A 308 14.82 -11.22 -12.38
N ALA A 309 13.62 -11.67 -12.77
CA ALA A 309 12.81 -12.59 -11.97
C ALA A 309 13.52 -13.92 -11.66
N GLY A 310 14.31 -14.45 -12.60
CA GLY A 310 15.12 -15.64 -12.37
C GLY A 310 16.20 -15.44 -11.29
N VAL A 311 16.81 -14.24 -11.26
CA VAL A 311 17.87 -13.89 -10.30
C VAL A 311 17.30 -13.70 -8.91
N THR A 312 16.22 -12.93 -8.79
CA THR A 312 15.53 -12.72 -7.52
C THR A 312 14.93 -14.01 -6.99
N GLY A 313 14.39 -14.87 -7.86
CA GLY A 313 13.89 -16.20 -7.51
C GLY A 313 14.98 -17.14 -6.97
N PHE A 314 16.17 -17.14 -7.57
CA PHE A 314 17.31 -17.89 -7.05
C PHE A 314 17.78 -17.33 -5.69
N ILE A 315 18.02 -16.01 -5.59
CA ILE A 315 18.54 -15.39 -4.36
C ILE A 315 17.57 -15.60 -3.18
N LYS A 316 16.29 -15.24 -3.36
CA LYS A 316 15.29 -15.32 -2.27
C LYS A 316 14.92 -16.77 -1.94
N HIS A 317 14.70 -17.61 -2.95
CA HIS A 317 14.05 -18.92 -2.76
C HIS A 317 14.91 -20.14 -3.13
N GLY A 318 16.09 -19.95 -3.70
CA GLY A 318 16.95 -21.04 -4.16
C GLY A 318 16.35 -21.84 -5.32
N ARG A 319 15.55 -21.19 -6.17
CA ARG A 319 14.94 -21.84 -7.34
C ARG A 319 15.95 -21.96 -8.49
N GLY A 320 16.27 -23.19 -8.89
CA GLY A 320 17.25 -23.49 -9.94
C GLY A 320 18.69 -23.37 -9.45
N THR A 321 19.65 -23.58 -10.35
CA THR A 321 21.07 -23.35 -10.07
C THR A 321 21.53 -21.98 -10.58
N ALA A 322 22.52 -21.36 -9.93
CA ALA A 322 23.10 -20.09 -10.39
C ALA A 322 23.60 -20.17 -11.85
N ALA A 323 24.19 -21.30 -12.22
CA ALA A 323 24.69 -21.57 -13.57
C ALA A 323 23.56 -21.61 -14.62
N GLU A 324 22.43 -22.28 -14.32
CA GLU A 324 21.27 -22.31 -15.23
C GLU A 324 20.66 -20.91 -15.43
N VAL A 325 20.53 -20.13 -14.35
CA VAL A 325 19.99 -18.77 -14.44
C VAL A 325 20.93 -17.86 -15.23
N ALA A 326 22.24 -17.91 -14.97
CA ALA A 326 23.24 -17.14 -15.71
C ALA A 326 23.29 -17.54 -17.19
N ALA A 327 23.23 -18.84 -17.51
CA ALA A 327 23.17 -19.32 -18.90
C ALA A 327 21.87 -18.88 -19.60
N GLY A 328 20.74 -18.88 -18.88
CA GLY A 328 19.47 -18.35 -19.37
C GLY A 328 19.53 -16.86 -19.71
N LEU A 329 20.17 -16.06 -18.84
CA LEU A 329 20.43 -14.65 -19.10
C LEU A 329 21.37 -14.42 -20.28
N LYS A 330 22.41 -15.26 -20.41
CA LYS A 330 23.33 -15.15 -21.55
C LYS A 330 22.63 -15.37 -22.88
N LYS A 331 21.74 -16.37 -22.95
CA LYS A 331 20.88 -16.60 -24.12
C LYS A 331 19.97 -15.41 -24.43
N ILE A 332 19.52 -14.65 -23.42
CA ILE A 332 18.72 -13.42 -23.64
C ILE A 332 19.61 -12.33 -24.23
N GLU A 333 20.80 -12.10 -23.68
CA GLU A 333 21.76 -11.11 -24.19
C GLU A 333 22.20 -11.41 -25.63
N ASP A 334 22.49 -12.68 -25.93
CA ASP A 334 22.86 -13.12 -27.28
C ASP A 334 21.70 -12.91 -28.27
N LYS A 335 20.45 -13.19 -27.84
CA LYS A 335 19.25 -12.90 -28.63
C LYS A 335 19.06 -11.40 -28.85
N GLU A 336 19.27 -10.56 -27.83
CA GLU A 336 19.21 -9.11 -27.96
C GLU A 336 20.29 -8.57 -28.92
N ALA A 337 21.50 -9.11 -28.86
CA ALA A 337 22.59 -8.76 -29.77
C ALA A 337 22.26 -9.16 -31.22
N GLN A 338 21.71 -10.35 -31.44
CA GLN A 338 21.23 -10.77 -32.76
C GLN A 338 20.07 -9.88 -33.25
N ALA A 339 19.12 -9.54 -32.37
CA ALA A 339 18.03 -8.64 -32.71
C ALA A 339 18.55 -7.22 -33.07
N ALA A 340 19.58 -6.73 -32.38
CA ALA A 340 20.24 -5.47 -32.70
C ALA A 340 20.92 -5.52 -34.08
N GLN A 341 21.64 -6.59 -34.41
CA GLN A 341 22.22 -6.79 -35.74
C GLN A 341 21.15 -6.81 -36.83
N ARG A 342 20.03 -7.54 -36.61
CA ARG A 342 18.91 -7.57 -37.56
C ARG A 342 18.22 -6.21 -37.72
N ARG A 343 18.12 -5.41 -36.65
CA ARG A 343 17.63 -4.03 -36.73
C ARG A 343 18.52 -3.16 -37.63
N VAL A 344 19.84 -3.28 -37.49
CA VAL A 344 20.80 -2.57 -38.36
C VAL A 344 20.64 -3.02 -39.80
N GLN A 345 20.62 -4.32 -40.06
CA GLN A 345 20.40 -4.88 -41.42
C GLN A 345 19.08 -4.42 -42.04
N LEU A 346 17.99 -4.42 -41.25
CA LEU A 346 16.70 -3.92 -41.72
C LEU A 346 16.75 -2.41 -42.00
N ALA A 347 17.34 -1.62 -41.10
CA ALA A 347 17.46 -0.17 -41.28
C ALA A 347 18.29 0.19 -42.53
N GLU A 348 19.44 -0.44 -42.73
CA GLU A 348 20.27 -0.27 -43.93
C GLU A 348 19.51 -0.63 -45.20
N ARG A 349 18.77 -1.76 -45.18
CA ARG A 349 18.00 -2.20 -46.35
C ARG A 349 16.83 -1.27 -46.64
N LEU A 350 16.13 -0.79 -45.63
CA LEU A 350 15.06 0.21 -45.78
C LEU A 350 15.61 1.52 -46.35
N GLN A 351 16.79 1.97 -45.89
CA GLN A 351 17.45 3.17 -46.42
C GLN A 351 17.83 3.03 -47.90
N GLN A 352 18.35 1.87 -48.33
CA GLN A 352 18.63 1.57 -49.75
C GLN A 352 17.37 1.63 -50.62
N GLU A 353 16.21 1.28 -50.05
CA GLU A 353 14.91 1.25 -50.73
C GLU A 353 14.17 2.61 -50.64
N GLY A 354 14.79 3.65 -50.06
CA GLY A 354 14.17 4.98 -49.88
C GLY A 354 13.04 5.00 -48.84
N LEU A 355 13.03 4.04 -47.91
CA LEU A 355 12.07 3.92 -46.82
C LEU A 355 12.67 4.46 -45.52
N SER A 356 11.83 5.02 -44.65
CA SER A 356 12.30 5.58 -43.37
C SER A 356 12.57 4.47 -42.36
N ALA A 357 13.66 4.58 -41.61
CA ALA A 357 14.02 3.64 -40.54
C ALA A 357 13.02 3.62 -39.37
N VAL A 358 12.02 4.50 -39.34
CA VAL A 358 10.97 4.52 -38.31
C VAL A 358 9.73 3.71 -38.73
N GLU A 359 9.53 3.49 -40.03
CA GLU A 359 8.30 2.90 -40.58
C GLU A 359 8.08 1.43 -40.17
N TRP A 360 9.15 0.68 -39.89
CA TRP A 360 9.06 -0.74 -39.54
C TRP A 360 8.47 -1.02 -38.16
N ARG A 361 8.50 -0.06 -37.22
CA ARG A 361 8.08 -0.28 -35.82
C ARG A 361 6.61 -0.69 -35.67
N PHE A 362 5.82 -0.54 -36.71
CA PHE A 362 4.39 -0.83 -36.71
C PHE A 362 4.03 -2.02 -37.61
N VAL A 363 5.03 -2.71 -38.16
CA VAL A 363 4.85 -3.79 -39.13
C VAL A 363 5.19 -5.12 -38.45
N PRO A 364 4.19 -5.98 -38.14
CA PRO A 364 4.41 -7.21 -37.39
C PRO A 364 5.45 -8.16 -38.02
N ALA A 365 5.54 -8.20 -39.36
CA ALA A 365 6.54 -9.01 -40.05
C ALA A 365 7.97 -8.52 -39.80
N ALA A 366 8.19 -7.20 -39.71
CA ALA A 366 9.49 -6.63 -39.37
C ALA A 366 9.89 -6.90 -37.92
N GLU A 367 8.93 -6.81 -36.98
CA GLU A 367 9.16 -7.17 -35.58
C GLU A 367 9.52 -8.65 -35.41
N ARG A 368 8.81 -9.56 -36.11
CA ARG A 368 9.12 -11.00 -36.12
C ARG A 368 10.50 -11.28 -36.70
N PHE A 369 10.88 -10.61 -37.79
CA PHE A 369 12.24 -10.72 -38.35
C PHE A 369 13.30 -10.30 -37.33
N ILE A 370 13.12 -9.16 -36.66
CA ILE A 370 14.03 -8.64 -35.62
C ILE A 370 14.12 -9.58 -34.43
N ALA A 371 12.99 -10.09 -33.94
CA ALA A 371 12.95 -11.06 -32.84
C ALA A 371 13.56 -12.41 -33.23
N GLY A 372 13.70 -12.66 -34.53
CA GLY A 372 14.10 -13.94 -35.10
C GLY A 372 13.09 -15.04 -34.91
N GLU A 373 11.83 -14.67 -34.88
CA GLU A 373 10.70 -15.57 -34.78
C GLU A 373 10.12 -15.86 -36.17
N GLY A 374 9.88 -17.14 -36.47
CA GLY A 374 9.25 -17.58 -37.71
C GLY A 374 10.19 -17.67 -38.91
N LYS A 375 9.60 -17.77 -40.11
CA LYS A 375 10.30 -17.88 -41.40
C LYS A 375 10.49 -16.53 -42.11
N GLU A 376 10.29 -15.43 -41.38
CA GLU A 376 10.40 -14.09 -41.96
C GLU A 376 11.83 -13.81 -42.38
N THR A 377 12.03 -13.54 -43.66
CA THR A 377 13.31 -13.12 -44.23
C THR A 377 13.40 -11.60 -44.25
N LEU A 378 14.61 -11.06 -44.36
CA LEU A 378 14.82 -9.61 -44.54
C LEU A 378 14.00 -9.07 -45.72
N ALA A 379 13.94 -9.82 -46.83
CA ALA A 379 13.15 -9.45 -48.00
C ALA A 379 11.64 -9.43 -47.72
N SER A 380 11.11 -10.41 -46.97
CA SER A 380 9.71 -10.44 -46.54
C SER A 380 9.37 -9.25 -45.65
N ALA A 381 10.22 -8.95 -44.66
CA ALA A 381 10.05 -7.79 -43.78
C ALA A 381 10.01 -6.47 -44.56
N VAL A 382 10.95 -6.26 -45.50
CA VAL A 382 10.99 -5.05 -46.35
C VAL A 382 9.77 -4.96 -47.25
N ALA A 383 9.33 -6.08 -47.86
CA ALA A 383 8.12 -6.11 -48.67
C ALA A 383 6.86 -5.76 -47.86
N ALA A 384 6.77 -6.24 -46.62
CA ALA A 384 5.69 -5.88 -45.70
C ALA A 384 5.72 -4.39 -45.32
N VAL A 385 6.92 -3.82 -45.08
CA VAL A 385 7.06 -2.37 -44.81
C VAL A 385 6.64 -1.54 -46.03
N LYS A 386 7.02 -1.94 -47.25
CA LYS A 386 6.55 -1.29 -48.49
C LYS A 386 5.04 -1.32 -48.63
N LYS A 387 4.44 -2.49 -48.38
CA LYS A 387 2.99 -2.67 -48.43
C LYS A 387 2.29 -1.77 -47.40
N GLU A 388 2.79 -1.74 -46.17
CA GLU A 388 2.23 -0.88 -45.12
C GLU A 388 2.39 0.61 -45.46
N LYS A 389 3.52 1.02 -46.03
CA LYS A 389 3.73 2.39 -46.50
C LYS A 389 2.72 2.76 -47.59
N ALA A 390 2.51 1.90 -48.59
CA ALA A 390 1.50 2.12 -49.61
C ALA A 390 0.09 2.25 -49.01
N VAL A 391 -0.27 1.37 -48.06
CA VAL A 391 -1.54 1.45 -47.33
C VAL A 391 -1.64 2.77 -46.55
N ARG A 392 -0.57 3.25 -45.91
CA ARG A 392 -0.56 4.54 -45.20
C ARG A 392 -0.68 5.73 -46.12
N GLU A 393 -0.01 5.73 -47.27
CA GLU A 393 -0.14 6.76 -48.29
C GLU A 393 -1.57 6.82 -48.82
N GLU A 394 -2.20 5.66 -49.09
CA GLU A 394 -3.61 5.60 -49.45
C GLU A 394 -4.53 6.10 -48.32
N CYS A 395 -4.28 5.70 -47.07
CA CYS A 395 -5.01 6.20 -45.91
C CYS A 395 -4.87 7.72 -45.77
N SER A 396 -3.67 8.27 -45.95
CA SER A 396 -3.37 9.71 -45.91
C SER A 396 -4.11 10.44 -47.02
N GLN A 397 -4.07 9.94 -48.26
CA GLN A 397 -4.84 10.50 -49.38
C GLN A 397 -6.35 10.46 -49.12
N ARG A 398 -6.89 9.34 -48.61
CA ARG A 398 -8.31 9.23 -48.22
C ARG A 398 -8.67 10.20 -47.10
N SER A 399 -7.79 10.35 -46.10
CA SER A 399 -7.96 11.27 -44.98
C SER A 399 -7.96 12.72 -45.46
N GLU A 400 -7.01 13.13 -46.30
CA GLU A 400 -6.92 14.47 -46.88
C GLU A 400 -8.11 14.78 -47.80
N ALA A 401 -8.52 13.82 -48.63
CA ALA A 401 -9.68 13.96 -49.51
C ALA A 401 -10.98 14.12 -48.70
N LEU A 402 -11.15 13.31 -47.65
CA LEU A 402 -12.29 13.41 -46.73
C LEU A 402 -12.26 14.74 -45.97
N ARG A 403 -11.10 15.14 -45.44
CA ARG A 403 -10.90 16.43 -44.76
C ARG A 403 -11.28 17.59 -45.66
N SER A 404 -10.71 17.64 -46.86
CA SER A 404 -11.00 18.67 -47.86
C SER A 404 -12.50 18.73 -48.19
N ARG A 405 -13.17 17.56 -48.26
CA ARG A 405 -14.61 17.50 -48.50
C ARG A 405 -15.42 18.03 -47.32
N LEU A 406 -15.07 17.65 -46.09
CA LEU A 406 -15.74 18.12 -44.87
C LEU A 406 -15.50 19.62 -44.65
N GLU A 407 -14.32 20.14 -44.96
CA GLU A 407 -13.97 21.56 -44.94
C GLU A 407 -14.83 22.36 -45.94
N LYS A 408 -14.93 21.89 -47.19
CA LYS A 408 -15.81 22.50 -48.22
C LYS A 408 -17.28 22.54 -47.81
N GLU A 409 -17.73 21.58 -47.01
CA GLU A 409 -19.10 21.54 -46.48
C GLU A 409 -19.25 22.25 -45.13
N GLY A 410 -18.16 22.83 -44.61
CA GLY A 410 -18.10 23.50 -43.31
C GLY A 410 -18.44 22.57 -42.13
N LEU A 411 -18.26 21.26 -42.29
CA LEU A 411 -18.59 20.23 -41.30
C LEU A 411 -17.45 19.98 -40.30
N LEU A 412 -16.23 20.40 -40.64
CA LEU A 412 -15.13 20.49 -39.69
C LEU A 412 -15.38 21.71 -38.80
N SER A 413 -15.57 21.48 -37.51
CA SER A 413 -15.69 22.56 -36.53
C SER A 413 -14.30 23.12 -36.22
N ASP A 414 -14.21 24.43 -35.97
CA ASP A 414 -13.02 25.12 -35.45
C ASP A 414 -12.69 24.75 -33.98
N ASN A 415 -13.06 23.54 -33.55
CA ASN A 415 -12.89 23.13 -32.16
C ASN A 415 -11.40 22.97 -31.86
N THR A 416 -10.85 23.90 -31.10
CA THR A 416 -9.42 24.03 -30.79
C THR A 416 -8.83 22.85 -30.01
N TYR A 417 -9.67 21.95 -29.48
CA TYR A 417 -9.26 20.86 -28.61
C TYR A 417 -8.81 19.58 -29.31
N PHE A 418 -9.22 19.35 -30.56
CA PHE A 418 -8.86 18.15 -31.31
C PHE A 418 -8.30 18.54 -32.67
N SER A 419 -7.28 17.81 -33.13
CA SER A 419 -6.86 17.93 -34.52
C SER A 419 -8.01 17.52 -35.44
N ALA A 420 -8.05 18.09 -36.66
CA ALA A 420 -9.05 17.72 -37.66
C ALA A 420 -9.06 16.19 -37.92
N GLU A 421 -7.91 15.54 -37.79
CA GLU A 421 -7.75 14.09 -37.96
C GLU A 421 -8.39 13.29 -36.83
N GLU A 422 -8.16 13.67 -35.58
CA GLU A 422 -8.82 13.05 -34.42
C GLU A 422 -10.35 13.26 -34.48
N TYR A 423 -10.79 14.46 -34.87
CA TYR A 423 -12.22 14.73 -35.02
C TYR A 423 -12.87 13.78 -36.02
N MET A 424 -12.25 13.59 -37.19
CA MET A 424 -12.75 12.66 -38.20
C MET A 424 -12.75 11.21 -37.69
N GLN A 425 -11.68 10.75 -37.03
CA GLN A 425 -11.57 9.35 -36.61
C GLN A 425 -12.51 8.98 -35.45
N PHE A 426 -12.74 9.89 -34.50
CA PHE A 426 -13.51 9.59 -33.30
C PHE A 426 -14.98 9.94 -33.38
N TYR A 427 -15.34 11.01 -34.09
CA TYR A 427 -16.69 11.56 -33.99
C TYR A 427 -17.56 11.26 -35.20
N ILE A 428 -16.98 11.03 -36.38
CA ILE A 428 -17.77 10.77 -37.59
C ILE A 428 -17.88 9.26 -37.81
N THR A 429 -19.10 8.75 -37.65
CA THR A 429 -19.37 7.31 -37.84
C THR A 429 -18.93 6.84 -39.22
N GLY A 430 -18.08 5.80 -39.27
CA GLY A 430 -17.58 5.19 -40.50
C GLY A 430 -16.35 5.86 -41.15
N ALA A 431 -15.94 7.05 -40.70
CA ALA A 431 -14.75 7.73 -41.24
C ALA A 431 -13.46 6.94 -40.99
N ARG A 432 -13.31 6.33 -39.80
CA ARG A 432 -12.15 5.47 -39.48
C ARG A 432 -12.04 4.26 -40.41
N SER A 433 -13.14 3.56 -40.67
CA SER A 433 -13.16 2.40 -41.56
C SER A 433 -12.83 2.82 -42.99
N TYR A 434 -13.44 3.89 -43.49
CA TYR A 434 -13.12 4.40 -44.83
C TYR A 434 -11.66 4.85 -44.99
N ILE A 435 -11.11 5.54 -44.00
CA ILE A 435 -9.68 5.94 -44.03
C ILE A 435 -8.80 4.68 -44.03
N ALA A 436 -9.03 3.75 -43.10
CA ALA A 436 -8.16 2.59 -42.89
C ALA A 436 -8.26 1.51 -43.99
N THR A 437 -9.49 1.14 -44.40
CA THR A 437 -9.74 -0.01 -45.29
C THR A 437 -10.36 0.39 -46.62
N GLY A 438 -10.81 1.64 -46.78
CA GLY A 438 -11.58 2.07 -47.94
C GLY A 438 -13.04 1.61 -47.93
N GLU A 439 -13.49 0.92 -46.87
CA GLU A 439 -14.87 0.46 -46.75
C GLU A 439 -15.85 1.62 -46.54
N GLY A 440 -16.96 1.60 -47.27
CA GLY A 440 -17.96 2.66 -47.29
C GLY A 440 -17.72 3.69 -48.38
N SER A 441 -18.53 4.76 -48.40
CA SER A 441 -18.40 5.83 -49.39
C SER A 441 -18.23 7.18 -48.71
N MET A 442 -17.43 8.07 -49.31
CA MET A 442 -17.29 9.45 -48.85
C MET A 442 -18.65 10.15 -48.72
N ALA A 443 -19.60 9.86 -49.61
CA ALA A 443 -20.97 10.38 -49.55
C ALA A 443 -21.74 9.92 -48.29
N SER A 444 -21.59 8.66 -47.88
CA SER A 444 -22.21 8.14 -46.66
C SER A 444 -21.66 8.79 -45.39
N ILE A 445 -20.35 9.06 -45.36
CA ILE A 445 -19.66 9.70 -44.22
C ILE A 445 -20.08 11.15 -44.10
N VAL A 446 -20.08 11.88 -45.22
CA VAL A 446 -20.57 13.27 -45.28
C VAL A 446 -22.03 13.35 -44.82
N LYS A 447 -22.89 12.41 -45.22
CA LYS A 447 -24.28 12.32 -44.75
C LYS A 447 -24.35 12.10 -43.23
N SER A 448 -23.52 11.22 -42.66
CA SER A 448 -23.43 11.02 -41.20
C SER A 448 -22.98 12.29 -40.48
N ALA A 449 -21.92 12.95 -40.97
CA ALA A 449 -21.40 14.19 -40.40
C ALA A 449 -22.46 15.32 -40.40
N ARG A 450 -23.28 15.43 -41.46
CA ARG A 450 -24.42 16.36 -41.50
C ARG A 450 -25.47 16.01 -40.44
N ALA A 451 -25.81 14.74 -40.30
CA ALA A 451 -26.79 14.27 -39.31
C ALA A 451 -26.30 14.54 -37.88
N GLU A 452 -25.04 14.25 -37.59
CA GLU A 452 -24.39 14.54 -36.31
C GLU A 452 -24.33 16.05 -36.03
N ARG A 453 -23.98 16.88 -37.01
CA ARG A 453 -23.99 18.34 -36.83
C ARG A 453 -25.39 18.86 -36.54
N LYS A 454 -26.42 18.34 -37.22
CA LYS A 454 -27.82 18.66 -36.94
C LYS A 454 -28.24 18.22 -35.53
N ALA A 455 -27.84 17.01 -35.12
CA ALA A 455 -28.10 16.51 -33.77
C ALA A 455 -27.40 17.35 -32.69
N LYS A 456 -26.13 17.74 -32.91
CA LYS A 456 -25.38 18.64 -32.01
C LYS A 456 -25.99 20.04 -31.96
N ALA A 457 -26.48 20.58 -33.08
CA ALA A 457 -27.18 21.85 -33.11
C ALA A 457 -28.47 21.80 -32.28
N GLN A 458 -29.28 20.75 -32.45
CA GLN A 458 -30.47 20.50 -31.63
C GLN A 458 -30.12 20.31 -30.15
N GLN A 459 -29.03 19.58 -29.85
CA GLN A 459 -28.55 19.41 -28.49
C GLN A 459 -28.11 20.75 -27.88
N LYS A 460 -27.38 21.59 -28.62
CA LYS A 460 -26.96 22.93 -28.19
C LYS A 460 -28.15 23.84 -27.93
N GLU A 461 -29.17 23.79 -28.78
CA GLU A 461 -30.41 24.54 -28.58
C GLU A 461 -31.17 24.05 -27.34
N SER A 462 -31.28 22.73 -27.15
CA SER A 462 -31.87 22.15 -25.93
C SER A 462 -31.06 22.47 -24.67
N ALA A 463 -29.73 22.57 -24.78
CA ALA A 463 -28.84 22.94 -23.69
C ALA A 463 -29.01 24.42 -23.34
N LYS A 464 -29.11 25.31 -24.34
CA LYS A 464 -29.45 26.73 -24.13
C LYS A 464 -30.80 26.90 -23.45
N GLN A 465 -31.82 26.15 -23.89
CA GLN A 465 -33.13 26.16 -23.22
C GLN A 465 -33.05 25.68 -21.78
N ARG A 466 -32.26 24.62 -21.49
CA ARG A 466 -32.04 24.16 -20.12
C ARG A 466 -31.28 25.19 -19.28
N GLU A 467 -30.28 25.85 -19.86
CA GLU A 467 -29.50 26.90 -19.21
C GLU A 467 -30.38 28.11 -18.88
N GLN A 468 -31.23 28.55 -19.81
CA GLN A 468 -32.27 29.56 -19.55
C GLN A 468 -33.20 29.14 -18.41
N GLN A 469 -33.70 27.91 -18.41
CA GLN A 469 -34.52 27.39 -17.31
C GLN A 469 -33.77 27.31 -15.98
N VAL A 470 -32.46 27.02 -15.99
CA VAL A 470 -31.63 27.01 -14.80
C VAL A 470 -31.45 28.44 -14.27
N GLU A 471 -31.20 29.41 -15.16
CA GLU A 471 -31.05 30.82 -14.78
C GLU A 471 -32.36 31.41 -14.24
N GLU A 472 -33.51 31.13 -14.89
CA GLU A 472 -34.83 31.51 -14.37
C GLU A 472 -35.08 30.93 -12.97
N ARG A 473 -34.77 29.65 -12.75
CA ARG A 473 -34.89 29.03 -11.42
C ARG A 473 -33.88 29.58 -10.42
N ARG A 474 -32.70 29.98 -10.88
CA ARG A 474 -31.68 30.61 -10.04
C ARG A 474 -32.14 31.99 -9.58
N GLU A 475 -32.71 32.79 -10.47
CA GLU A 475 -33.33 34.08 -10.14
C GLU A 475 -34.50 33.91 -9.18
N GLN A 476 -35.38 32.92 -9.40
CA GLN A 476 -36.47 32.59 -8.49
C GLN A 476 -35.95 32.20 -7.09
N ALA A 477 -34.97 31.31 -7.02
CA ALA A 477 -34.40 30.89 -5.75
C ALA A 477 -33.65 32.04 -5.04
N ARG A 478 -32.99 32.91 -5.80
CA ARG A 478 -32.33 34.10 -5.28
C ARG A 478 -33.33 35.08 -4.68
N ALA A 479 -34.43 35.36 -5.38
CA ALA A 479 -35.49 36.24 -4.88
C ALA A 479 -36.13 35.70 -3.60
N ALA A 480 -36.44 34.40 -3.56
CA ALA A 480 -37.01 33.75 -2.37
C ALA A 480 -36.05 33.79 -1.16
N LEU A 481 -34.75 33.58 -1.38
CA LEU A 481 -33.75 33.67 -0.31
C LEU A 481 -33.50 35.10 0.14
N GLU A 482 -33.49 36.07 -0.77
CA GLU A 482 -33.39 37.49 -0.46
C GLU A 482 -34.59 37.98 0.37
N GLU A 483 -35.81 37.56 0.01
CA GLU A 483 -37.02 37.83 0.80
C GLU A 483 -36.96 37.24 2.21
N ALA A 484 -36.34 36.07 2.36
CA ALA A 484 -36.09 35.43 3.66
C ALA A 484 -34.86 36.00 4.41
N GLY A 485 -34.18 37.00 3.87
CA GLY A 485 -32.98 37.60 4.46
C GLY A 485 -31.75 36.69 4.47
N ILE A 486 -31.70 35.69 3.59
CA ILE A 486 -30.54 34.81 3.39
C ILE A 486 -29.72 35.36 2.23
N ASP A 487 -28.48 35.74 2.52
CA ASP A 487 -27.52 36.22 1.51
C ASP A 487 -27.14 35.10 0.52
N TRP A 488 -27.36 35.34 -0.78
CA TRP A 488 -27.08 34.40 -1.86
C TRP A 488 -25.61 34.39 -2.30
N ASP A 489 -24.79 35.37 -1.88
CA ASP A 489 -23.47 35.64 -2.48
C ASP A 489 -22.37 34.60 -2.16
N GLY A 490 -22.72 33.46 -1.54
CA GLY A 490 -21.82 32.33 -1.29
C GLY A 490 -22.02 31.14 -2.24
N HIS A 491 -20.93 30.63 -2.82
CA HIS A 491 -20.91 29.31 -3.50
C HIS A 491 -21.41 28.17 -2.59
N GLU A 492 -21.37 28.37 -1.27
CA GLU A 492 -21.74 27.38 -0.24
C GLU A 492 -23.23 27.01 -0.25
N LEU A 493 -24.13 27.87 -0.73
CA LEU A 493 -25.56 27.52 -0.78
C LEU A 493 -25.86 26.41 -1.79
N TYR A 494 -25.02 26.22 -2.81
CA TYR A 494 -25.13 25.08 -3.73
C TYR A 494 -24.81 23.73 -3.06
N GLU A 495 -24.23 23.73 -1.85
CA GLU A 495 -24.07 22.52 -1.05
C GLU A 495 -25.39 22.03 -0.46
N VAL A 496 -26.43 22.88 -0.42
CA VAL A 496 -27.79 22.49 0.01
C VAL A 496 -28.43 21.62 -1.08
N PRO A 497 -28.60 20.29 -0.86
CA PRO A 497 -28.99 19.37 -1.93
C PRO A 497 -30.37 19.67 -2.54
N ALA A 498 -31.29 20.23 -1.73
CA ALA A 498 -32.62 20.65 -2.16
C ALA A 498 -32.54 21.84 -3.13
N LEU A 499 -31.76 22.86 -2.79
CA LEU A 499 -31.55 24.04 -3.64
C LEU A 499 -30.87 23.67 -4.96
N TYR A 500 -29.81 22.84 -4.92
CA TYR A 500 -29.15 22.34 -6.11
C TYR A 500 -30.11 21.56 -7.03
N SER A 501 -30.96 20.71 -6.44
CA SER A 501 -31.94 19.92 -7.18
C SER A 501 -33.01 20.80 -7.83
N PHE A 502 -33.45 21.84 -7.14
CA PHE A 502 -34.38 22.83 -7.69
C PHE A 502 -33.74 23.56 -8.88
N VAL A 503 -32.59 24.21 -8.69
CA VAL A 503 -31.94 25.05 -9.71
C VAL A 503 -31.51 24.21 -10.93
N HIS A 504 -30.73 23.14 -10.73
CA HIS A 504 -30.09 22.42 -11.83
C HIS A 504 -30.94 21.28 -12.41
N GLN A 505 -31.80 20.65 -11.61
CA GLN A 505 -32.59 19.50 -12.06
C GLN A 505 -34.07 19.83 -12.29
N GLY A 506 -34.54 21.00 -11.82
CA GLY A 506 -35.96 21.35 -11.86
C GLY A 506 -36.82 20.43 -11.00
N LYS A 507 -36.26 19.90 -9.91
CA LYS A 507 -36.96 18.99 -8.98
C LYS A 507 -37.14 19.66 -7.62
N GLY A 508 -38.33 19.50 -7.06
CA GLY A 508 -38.73 20.13 -5.80
C GLY A 508 -39.41 21.47 -6.03
N CYS A 509 -39.84 22.10 -4.94
CA CYS A 509 -40.41 23.44 -4.91
C CYS A 509 -39.69 24.32 -3.88
N GLU A 510 -40.10 25.58 -3.79
CA GLU A 510 -39.62 26.54 -2.79
C GLU A 510 -39.84 26.04 -1.36
N GLU A 511 -40.99 25.42 -1.09
CA GLU A 511 -41.32 24.83 0.21
C GLU A 511 -40.33 23.72 0.63
N ASP A 512 -39.66 23.07 -0.33
CA ASP A 512 -38.67 22.02 -0.06
C ASP A 512 -37.29 22.60 0.28
N PHE A 513 -36.82 23.61 -0.48
CA PHE A 513 -35.45 24.10 -0.31
C PHE A 513 -35.32 25.19 0.75
N MET A 514 -36.36 25.97 1.03
CA MET A 514 -36.29 27.06 2.01
C MET A 514 -35.98 26.56 3.43
N PRO A 515 -36.67 25.53 3.99
CA PRO A 515 -36.31 24.98 5.30
C PRO A 515 -34.88 24.42 5.34
N ALA A 516 -34.43 23.81 4.23
CA ALA A 516 -33.08 23.28 4.12
C ALA A 516 -32.02 24.39 4.08
N ALA A 517 -32.31 25.50 3.41
CA ALA A 517 -31.44 26.68 3.37
C ALA A 517 -31.35 27.36 4.74
N HIS A 518 -32.48 27.55 5.44
CA HIS A 518 -32.47 28.07 6.82
C HIS A 518 -31.66 27.16 7.76
N ALA A 519 -31.88 25.85 7.70
CA ALA A 519 -31.15 24.89 8.53
C ALA A 519 -29.64 24.87 8.20
N PHE A 520 -29.27 25.12 6.94
CA PHE A 520 -27.87 25.25 6.53
C PHE A 520 -27.25 26.55 7.05
N MET A 521 -27.91 27.69 6.89
CA MET A 521 -27.44 28.98 7.39
C MET A 521 -27.31 28.98 8.92
N GLN A 522 -28.26 28.37 9.62
CA GLN A 522 -28.16 28.17 11.06
C GLN A 522 -26.93 27.34 11.42
N ARG A 523 -26.68 26.22 10.74
CA ARG A 523 -25.48 25.40 10.96
C ARG A 523 -24.18 26.16 10.66
N GLN A 524 -24.15 27.01 9.63
CA GLN A 524 -22.98 27.83 9.32
C GLN A 524 -22.76 28.92 10.37
N ALA A 525 -23.82 29.61 10.82
CA ALA A 525 -23.74 30.58 11.90
C ALA A 525 -23.24 29.93 13.20
N GLU A 526 -23.77 28.75 13.56
CA GLU A 526 -23.31 27.97 14.71
C GLU A 526 -21.84 27.54 14.54
N ARG A 527 -21.43 27.11 13.35
CA ARG A 527 -20.03 26.75 13.06
C ARG A 527 -19.09 27.94 13.15
N GLN A 528 -19.50 29.11 12.65
CA GLN A 528 -18.73 30.36 12.76
C GLN A 528 -18.63 30.81 14.21
N ALA A 529 -19.71 30.73 15.00
CA ALA A 529 -19.70 31.01 16.42
C ALA A 529 -18.75 30.07 17.18
N ARG A 530 -18.80 28.77 16.89
CA ARG A 530 -17.86 27.78 17.44
C ARG A 530 -16.42 28.08 17.03
N ARG A 531 -16.18 28.50 15.79
CA ARG A 531 -14.84 28.87 15.32
C ARG A 531 -14.31 30.11 16.01
N ALA A 532 -15.13 31.14 16.17
CA ALA A 532 -14.76 32.35 16.91
C ALA A 532 -14.47 32.03 18.39
N HIS A 533 -15.30 31.19 19.03
CA HIS A 533 -15.05 30.70 20.39
C HIS A 533 -13.75 29.91 20.48
N PHE A 534 -13.53 28.95 19.58
CA PHE A 534 -12.31 28.15 19.51
C PHE A 534 -11.06 29.04 19.33
N ASP A 535 -11.11 29.99 18.40
CA ASP A 535 -10.00 30.90 18.14
C ASP A 535 -9.71 31.78 19.36
N ALA A 536 -10.75 32.30 20.03
CA ALA A 536 -10.59 33.07 21.27
C ALA A 536 -10.00 32.21 22.42
N LEU A 537 -10.46 30.97 22.56
CA LEU A 537 -9.97 30.00 23.54
C LEU A 537 -8.48 29.69 23.32
N MET A 538 -8.10 29.39 22.07
CA MET A 538 -6.71 29.09 21.69
C MET A 538 -5.81 30.32 21.85
N GLN A 539 -6.29 31.50 21.48
CA GLN A 539 -5.56 32.76 21.66
C GLN A 539 -5.33 33.07 23.14
N GLY A 540 -6.35 32.91 24.00
CA GLY A 540 -6.24 33.08 25.45
C GLY A 540 -5.24 32.14 26.11
N ALA A 541 -5.02 30.96 25.53
CA ALA A 541 -4.04 29.97 25.99
C ALA A 541 -2.64 30.10 25.34
N GLY A 542 -2.42 31.08 24.45
CA GLY A 542 -1.15 31.24 23.74
C GLY A 542 -0.86 30.13 22.73
N LEU A 543 -1.93 29.59 22.11
CA LEU A 543 -1.91 28.52 21.11
C LEU A 543 -2.35 29.07 19.73
N ASN A 544 -1.61 30.05 19.18
CA ASN A 544 -2.01 30.78 17.96
C ASN A 544 -1.74 30.05 16.63
N ASP A 545 -1.29 28.80 16.65
CA ASP A 545 -0.92 28.07 15.43
C ASP A 545 -2.16 27.51 14.72
N VAL A 546 -2.18 27.63 13.39
CA VAL A 546 -3.23 27.07 12.53
C VAL A 546 -3.27 25.53 12.63
N ALA A 547 -2.14 24.90 12.97
CA ALA A 547 -2.03 23.45 13.14
C ALA A 547 -3.07 22.89 14.14
N TYR A 548 -3.46 23.65 15.17
CA TYR A 548 -4.37 23.19 16.21
C TYR A 548 -5.80 22.93 15.71
N ARG A 549 -6.20 23.56 14.60
CA ARG A 549 -7.51 23.34 13.95
C ARG A 549 -7.64 21.94 13.33
N TYR A 550 -6.54 21.23 13.12
CA TYR A 550 -6.53 19.90 12.52
C TYR A 550 -6.52 18.76 13.55
N THR A 551 -6.54 19.06 14.84
CA THR A 551 -6.73 18.01 15.85
C THR A 551 -8.13 17.42 15.75
N ILE A 552 -8.26 16.11 16.00
CA ILE A 552 -9.56 15.41 15.94
C ILE A 552 -10.58 16.07 16.89
N ALA A 553 -10.13 16.52 18.06
CA ALA A 553 -10.97 17.22 19.04
C ALA A 553 -11.48 18.57 18.48
N ALA A 554 -10.59 19.38 17.89
CA ALA A 554 -10.98 20.65 17.28
C ALA A 554 -11.93 20.44 16.10
N GLN A 555 -11.68 19.46 15.23
CA GLN A 555 -12.57 19.16 14.10
C GLN A 555 -13.97 18.74 14.56
N ARG A 556 -14.07 17.84 15.54
CA ARG A 556 -15.37 17.43 16.10
C ARG A 556 -16.12 18.60 16.72
N TYR A 557 -15.43 19.44 17.50
CA TYR A 557 -16.04 20.63 18.07
C TYR A 557 -16.51 21.61 16.99
N LEU A 558 -15.68 21.93 15.99
CA LEU A 558 -16.06 22.84 14.92
C LEU A 558 -17.24 22.31 14.09
N GLU A 559 -17.25 21.02 13.76
CA GLU A 559 -18.28 20.39 12.93
C GLU A 559 -19.59 20.15 13.68
N THR A 560 -19.52 19.57 14.87
CA THR A 560 -20.68 19.03 15.61
C THR A 560 -20.97 19.71 16.94
N GLY A 561 -20.02 20.50 17.47
CA GLY A 561 -20.09 21.07 18.81
C GLY A 561 -19.75 20.08 19.93
N GLU A 562 -19.32 18.86 19.60
CA GLU A 562 -18.90 17.87 20.60
C GLU A 562 -17.52 18.21 21.19
N GLY A 563 -17.47 18.42 22.51
CA GLY A 563 -16.25 18.67 23.29
C GLY A 563 -16.41 19.84 24.26
N ASP A 564 -15.71 19.80 25.39
CA ASP A 564 -15.61 20.94 26.31
C ASP A 564 -14.31 21.74 26.09
N ASP A 565 -14.30 22.98 26.60
CA ASP A 565 -13.18 23.91 26.46
C ASP A 565 -11.87 23.33 27.02
N GLU A 566 -11.94 22.58 28.12
CA GLU A 566 -10.78 21.97 28.75
C GLU A 566 -10.16 20.87 27.87
N SER A 567 -10.99 20.04 27.25
CA SER A 567 -10.59 19.00 26.30
C SER A 567 -9.94 19.60 25.05
N LEU A 568 -10.46 20.73 24.56
CA LEU A 568 -9.87 21.45 23.43
C LEU A 568 -8.50 22.03 23.79
N LEU A 569 -8.38 22.68 24.96
CA LEU A 569 -7.12 23.21 25.44
C LEU A 569 -6.09 22.11 25.71
N ALA A 570 -6.51 20.99 26.29
CA ALA A 570 -5.65 19.83 26.51
C ALA A 570 -5.13 19.26 25.18
N ALA A 571 -6.01 19.12 24.18
CA ALA A 571 -5.61 18.70 22.83
C ALA A 571 -4.65 19.69 22.16
N GLY A 572 -4.91 20.99 22.29
CA GLY A 572 -4.04 22.04 21.76
C GLY A 572 -2.65 22.06 22.42
N ARG A 573 -2.58 21.89 23.76
CA ARG A 573 -1.30 21.78 24.49
C ARG A 573 -0.52 20.52 24.10
N ALA A 574 -1.20 19.38 24.01
CA ALA A 574 -0.58 18.13 23.58
C ALA A 574 -0.02 18.24 22.14
N GLU A 575 -0.73 18.92 21.24
CA GLU A 575 -0.24 19.13 19.89
C GLU A 575 0.93 20.12 19.85
N LYS A 576 0.91 21.18 20.67
CA LYS A 576 2.05 22.10 20.82
C LYS A 576 3.30 21.38 21.30
N GLU A 577 3.16 20.46 22.26
CA GLU A 577 4.25 19.62 22.75
C GLU A 577 4.79 18.71 21.64
N ARG A 578 3.92 18.03 20.89
CA ARG A 578 4.35 17.22 19.72
C ARG A 578 5.06 18.04 18.65
N LEU A 579 4.59 19.26 18.36
CA LEU A 579 5.25 20.15 17.40
C LEU A 579 6.63 20.55 17.91
N ALA A 580 6.77 20.87 19.20
CA ALA A 580 8.08 21.15 19.80
C ALA A 580 9.03 19.94 19.75
N GLU A 581 8.54 18.73 20.03
CA GLU A 581 9.33 17.49 19.89
C GLU A 581 9.77 17.25 18.45
N ARG A 582 8.86 17.48 17.49
CA ARG A 582 9.16 17.34 16.06
C ARG A 582 10.21 18.36 15.61
N ASP A 583 10.09 19.61 16.04
CA ASP A 583 11.06 20.66 15.72
C ASP A 583 12.43 20.34 16.34
N GLN A 584 12.48 19.82 17.57
CA GLN A 584 13.72 19.32 18.18
C GLN A 584 14.33 18.16 17.38
N LEU A 585 13.52 17.22 16.89
CA LEU A 585 14.02 16.13 16.04
C LEU A 585 14.57 16.66 14.72
N TYR A 586 13.90 17.62 14.08
CA TYR A 586 14.41 18.27 12.87
C TYR A 586 15.70 19.04 13.13
N GLU A 587 15.82 19.75 14.25
CA GLU A 587 17.07 20.42 14.65
C GLU A 587 18.19 19.40 14.88
N GLN A 588 17.90 18.26 15.52
CA GLN A 588 18.87 17.18 15.71
C GLN A 588 19.30 16.54 14.38
N GLU A 589 18.37 16.27 13.47
CA GLU A 589 18.68 15.72 12.15
C GLU A 589 19.49 16.70 11.29
N THR A 590 19.11 17.97 11.28
CA THR A 590 19.85 19.01 10.56
C THR A 590 21.24 19.23 11.15
N ALA A 591 21.39 19.19 12.48
CA ALA A 591 22.70 19.23 13.15
C ALA A 591 23.56 18.00 12.78
N LYS A 592 22.98 16.79 12.76
CA LYS A 592 23.65 15.56 12.32
C LYS A 592 24.10 15.66 10.85
N GLN A 593 23.24 16.13 9.95
CA GLN A 593 23.57 16.32 8.53
C GLN A 593 24.66 17.38 8.32
N ARG A 594 24.62 18.50 9.06
CA ARG A 594 25.71 19.50 9.04
C ARG A 594 27.02 18.89 9.51
N ALA A 595 27.03 18.18 10.64
CA ALA A 595 28.23 17.53 11.16
C ALA A 595 28.78 16.46 10.20
N MET A 596 27.91 15.68 9.55
CA MET A 596 28.28 14.71 8.51
C MET A 596 28.89 15.39 7.28
N SER A 597 28.27 16.46 6.79
CA SER A 597 28.76 17.24 5.64
C SER A 597 30.13 17.87 5.92
N GLU A 598 30.31 18.46 7.11
CA GLU A 598 31.58 19.01 7.55
C GLU A 598 32.68 17.94 7.65
N ARG A 599 32.37 16.76 8.23
CA ARG A 599 33.31 15.62 8.27
C ARG A 599 33.66 15.14 6.87
N SER A 600 32.67 14.98 6.00
CA SER A 600 32.88 14.57 4.61
C SER A 600 33.79 15.56 3.87
N ALA A 601 33.58 16.87 4.05
CA ALA A 601 34.41 17.90 3.46
C ALA A 601 35.85 17.86 4.00
N ARG A 602 36.04 17.68 5.32
CA ARG A 602 37.37 17.55 5.94
C ARG A 602 38.12 16.31 5.43
N VAL A 603 37.46 15.14 5.41
CA VAL A 603 38.05 13.90 4.90
C VAL A 603 38.40 14.03 3.42
N ALA A 604 37.51 14.59 2.60
CA ALA A 604 37.78 14.82 1.18
C ALA A 604 39.00 15.74 0.97
N GLN A 605 39.15 16.79 1.79
CA GLN A 605 40.33 17.65 1.77
C GLN A 605 41.59 16.89 2.17
N LEU A 606 41.57 16.14 3.26
CA LEU A 606 42.70 15.33 3.72
C LEU A 606 43.16 14.30 2.69
N LEU A 607 42.22 13.67 1.99
CA LEU A 607 42.53 12.73 0.90
C LEU A 607 43.23 13.45 -0.25
N ARG A 608 42.71 14.62 -0.67
CA ARG A 608 43.34 15.44 -1.72
C ARG A 608 44.76 15.87 -1.34
N ASP A 609 44.96 16.35 -0.12
CA ASP A 609 46.27 16.81 0.37
C ASP A 609 47.30 15.67 0.45
N ASN A 610 46.86 14.40 0.49
CA ASN A 610 47.70 13.21 0.50
C ASN A 610 47.78 12.48 -0.86
N GLY A 611 47.28 13.08 -1.94
CA GLY A 611 47.31 12.49 -3.28
C GLY A 611 46.39 11.26 -3.44
N LEU A 612 45.38 11.12 -2.59
CA LEU A 612 44.40 10.04 -2.62
C LEU A 612 43.10 10.51 -3.30
N PRO A 613 42.44 9.66 -4.10
CA PRO A 613 41.14 10.00 -4.70
C PRO A 613 40.07 10.32 -3.66
N SER A 614 39.30 11.40 -3.88
CA SER A 614 38.23 11.83 -2.98
C SER A 614 37.10 10.81 -2.82
N PHE A 615 36.89 9.93 -3.82
CA PHE A 615 35.86 8.89 -3.73
C PHE A 615 36.12 7.85 -2.63
N TYR A 616 37.36 7.76 -2.11
CA TYR A 616 37.66 6.93 -0.94
C TYR A 616 36.88 7.35 0.31
N ALA A 617 36.42 8.60 0.38
CA ALA A 617 35.50 9.05 1.43
C ALA A 617 34.23 8.17 1.51
N PHE A 618 33.79 7.59 0.39
CA PHE A 618 32.56 6.80 0.31
C PHE A 618 32.81 5.31 0.07
N SER A 619 33.91 4.94 -0.59
CA SER A 619 34.18 3.53 -0.94
C SER A 619 34.89 2.74 0.16
N VAL A 620 35.58 3.42 1.08
CA VAL A 620 36.23 2.75 2.22
C VAL A 620 35.25 2.71 3.39
N ALA A 621 34.79 1.50 3.75
CA ALA A 621 33.72 1.32 4.74
C ALA A 621 34.00 1.99 6.09
N SER A 622 35.25 1.97 6.58
CA SER A 622 35.61 2.64 7.84
C SER A 622 35.57 4.16 7.74
N ILE A 623 35.87 4.73 6.57
CA ILE A 623 35.79 6.19 6.33
C ILE A 623 34.33 6.62 6.21
N ALA A 624 33.51 5.86 5.49
CA ALA A 624 32.07 6.11 5.40
C ALA A 624 31.41 6.05 6.78
N TYR A 625 31.75 5.03 7.59
CA TYR A 625 31.29 4.90 8.97
C TYR A 625 31.71 6.11 9.83
N TYR A 626 32.95 6.56 9.72
CA TYR A 626 33.43 7.76 10.42
C TYR A 626 32.69 9.03 9.98
N ILE A 627 32.44 9.22 8.68
CA ILE A 627 31.67 10.36 8.17
C ILE A 627 30.24 10.36 8.72
N GLU A 628 29.58 9.21 8.69
CA GLU A 628 28.20 9.04 9.14
C GLU A 628 28.06 9.21 10.66
N THR A 629 28.86 8.47 11.44
CA THR A 629 28.70 8.38 12.90
C THR A 629 29.54 9.40 13.68
N GLY A 630 30.64 9.87 13.12
CA GLY A 630 31.65 10.65 13.83
C GLY A 630 32.57 9.82 14.75
N GLU A 631 32.39 8.49 14.82
CA GLU A 631 33.25 7.62 15.61
C GLU A 631 34.56 7.32 14.85
N GLY A 632 35.68 7.79 15.39
CA GLY A 632 37.01 7.62 14.79
C GLY A 632 37.83 8.90 14.80
N SER A 633 38.81 8.99 13.93
CA SER A 633 39.60 10.22 13.73
C SER A 633 39.98 10.39 12.27
N ASP A 634 40.19 11.64 11.88
CA ASP A 634 40.73 12.02 10.57
C ASP A 634 42.04 11.27 10.24
N ALA A 635 42.90 11.05 11.25
CA ALA A 635 44.13 10.29 11.11
C ALA A 635 43.88 8.80 10.84
N ALA A 636 42.89 8.20 11.51
CA ALA A 636 42.50 6.81 11.27
C ALA A 636 41.88 6.63 9.88
N ALA A 637 40.99 7.55 9.47
CA ALA A 637 40.39 7.56 8.15
C ALA A 637 41.46 7.67 7.04
N LEU A 638 42.45 8.55 7.21
CA LEU A 638 43.56 8.69 6.27
C LEU A 638 44.46 7.43 6.24
N ALA A 639 44.73 6.83 7.40
CA ALA A 639 45.51 5.59 7.48
C ALA A 639 44.80 4.44 6.76
N ASP A 640 43.49 4.32 6.92
CA ASP A 640 42.67 3.31 6.23
C ASP A 640 42.59 3.58 4.73
N ALA A 641 42.50 4.85 4.30
CA ALA A 641 42.59 5.21 2.89
C ALA A 641 43.93 4.79 2.29
N LYS A 642 45.05 5.04 2.98
CA LYS A 642 46.39 4.63 2.53
C LYS A 642 46.54 3.11 2.50
N ARG A 643 45.97 2.38 3.47
CA ARG A 643 45.92 0.91 3.47
C ARG A 643 45.10 0.39 2.30
N HIS A 644 43.92 0.97 2.06
CA HIS A 644 43.08 0.57 0.94
C HIS A 644 43.77 0.87 -0.41
N HIS A 645 44.41 2.04 -0.55
CA HIS A 645 45.14 2.42 -1.75
C HIS A 645 46.35 1.50 -2.03
N SER A 646 47.09 1.13 -0.98
CA SER A 646 48.24 0.22 -1.09
C SER A 646 47.84 -1.26 -1.20
N SER A 647 46.63 -1.63 -0.77
CA SER A 647 46.08 -2.96 -1.02
C SER A 647 45.83 -3.10 -2.53
N LYS A 648 46.69 -3.92 -3.15
CA LYS A 648 47.04 -3.90 -4.57
C LYS A 648 45.96 -4.13 -5.64
N PRO A 649 44.78 -4.78 -5.42
CA PRO A 649 43.87 -4.99 -6.54
C PRO A 649 43.23 -3.71 -7.08
N HIS A 650 43.11 -2.64 -6.28
CA HIS A 650 42.47 -1.39 -6.74
C HIS A 650 43.43 -0.44 -7.45
N ALA A 651 44.71 -0.38 -7.05
CA ALA A 651 45.73 0.39 -7.76
C ALA A 651 46.01 -0.19 -9.16
N GLN A 652 45.96 -1.52 -9.30
CA GLN A 652 46.01 -2.19 -10.60
C GLN A 652 44.77 -1.91 -11.45
N LEU A 653 43.56 -1.96 -10.86
CA LEU A 653 42.32 -1.63 -11.57
C LEU A 653 42.25 -0.15 -12.00
N LEU A 654 42.74 0.79 -11.18
CA LEU A 654 42.82 2.21 -11.53
C LEU A 654 43.90 2.48 -12.57
N ALA A 655 45.04 1.80 -12.49
CA ALA A 655 46.05 1.86 -13.54
C ALA A 655 45.51 1.29 -14.87
N GLU A 656 44.71 0.21 -14.83
CA GLU A 656 44.01 -0.32 -16.01
C GLU A 656 42.95 0.65 -16.53
N ILE A 657 42.14 1.27 -15.66
CA ILE A 657 41.10 2.24 -16.07
C ILE A 657 41.74 3.50 -16.65
N MET A 658 42.82 4.03 -16.04
CA MET A 658 43.53 5.19 -16.56
C MET A 658 44.29 4.86 -17.85
N ALA A 659 44.94 3.70 -17.95
CA ALA A 659 45.55 3.23 -19.19
C ALA A 659 44.51 3.05 -20.31
N ASN A 660 43.31 2.55 -20.00
CA ASN A 660 42.22 2.43 -20.96
C ASN A 660 41.61 3.79 -21.34
N ALA A 661 41.57 4.76 -20.43
CA ALA A 661 41.12 6.12 -20.72
C ALA A 661 42.12 6.88 -21.60
N GLU A 662 43.43 6.72 -21.37
CA GLU A 662 44.48 7.29 -22.23
C GLU A 662 44.52 6.61 -23.60
N ALA A 663 44.36 5.29 -23.66
CA ALA A 663 44.25 4.55 -24.92
C ALA A 663 42.97 4.89 -25.70
N GLY A 664 41.86 5.17 -25.01
CA GLY A 664 40.60 5.60 -25.62
C GLY A 664 40.60 7.07 -26.08
N GLY A 665 41.30 7.96 -25.37
CA GLY A 665 41.42 9.38 -25.72
C GLY A 665 42.25 9.65 -26.98
N ALA A 666 43.24 8.80 -27.28
CA ALA A 666 44.06 8.91 -28.50
C ALA A 666 43.31 8.50 -29.78
N ALA A 667 42.23 7.71 -29.67
CA ALA A 667 41.46 7.24 -30.83
C ALA A 667 40.29 8.16 -31.23
N GLY A 668 39.91 9.14 -30.39
CA GLY A 668 38.75 10.02 -30.61
C GLY A 668 39.05 11.42 -31.16
N GLY A 669 40.32 11.81 -31.27
CA GLY A 669 40.74 13.20 -31.51
C GLY A 669 40.97 13.63 -32.98
N ALA A 670 40.63 12.80 -33.97
CA ALA A 670 40.97 13.04 -35.38
C ALA A 670 39.76 13.03 -36.33
N GLY A 671 38.63 13.63 -35.94
CA GLY A 671 37.46 13.71 -36.81
C GLY A 671 36.43 14.74 -36.36
N GLY A 672 36.70 16.03 -36.53
CA GLY A 672 35.71 17.05 -36.21
C GLY A 672 36.18 18.50 -36.29
N ALA A 673 36.91 18.89 -37.34
CA ALA A 673 37.22 20.29 -37.60
C ALA A 673 37.29 20.58 -39.10
N ALA A 674 36.16 20.46 -39.80
CA ALA A 674 35.98 21.04 -41.12
C ALA A 674 34.49 21.21 -41.45
N GLY A 675 34.04 22.45 -41.58
CA GLY A 675 32.80 22.80 -42.29
C GLY A 675 31.83 23.64 -41.48
N GLY A 676 31.79 24.95 -41.75
CA GLY A 676 30.67 25.80 -41.30
C GLY A 676 30.95 27.29 -41.16
N ALA A 677 31.66 27.92 -42.09
CA ALA A 677 31.74 29.38 -42.20
C ALA A 677 31.14 29.82 -43.55
N ALA A 678 29.91 30.33 -43.50
CA ALA A 678 29.21 31.20 -44.45
C ALA A 678 27.76 31.25 -43.94
N GLY A 679 27.09 32.35 -43.66
CA GLY A 679 27.17 33.71 -44.16
C GLY A 679 25.71 34.20 -44.14
N GLY A 680 25.43 35.38 -43.59
CA GLY A 680 24.06 35.88 -43.49
C GLY A 680 23.92 37.01 -42.48
N GLY A 681 24.43 38.18 -42.83
CA GLY A 681 24.10 39.41 -42.13
C GLY A 681 22.73 39.94 -42.55
N ALA A 682 22.09 40.67 -41.64
CA ALA A 682 21.53 42.01 -41.85
C ALA A 682 20.39 42.29 -40.85
N GLY A 683 20.50 43.44 -40.17
CA GLY A 683 19.34 44.29 -39.92
C GLY A 683 18.95 44.51 -38.46
N GLY A 684 19.07 45.77 -38.02
CA GLY A 684 18.04 46.37 -37.17
C GLY A 684 18.50 46.89 -35.83
N ALA A 685 18.88 48.17 -35.81
CA ALA A 685 19.02 48.99 -34.62
C ALA A 685 17.70 49.14 -33.84
N ALA A 686 17.78 49.26 -32.52
CA ALA A 686 16.94 50.15 -31.73
C ALA A 686 17.58 50.41 -30.37
N ASP A 687 17.80 51.69 -30.09
CA ASP A 687 18.18 52.27 -28.81
C ASP A 687 17.18 51.91 -27.70
N GLY A 688 17.70 51.81 -26.47
CA GLY A 688 16.91 51.53 -25.28
C GLY A 688 17.72 51.74 -24.02
N ASP A 689 17.98 53.01 -23.73
CA ASP A 689 18.53 53.55 -22.49
C ASP A 689 17.69 53.10 -21.27
N GLY A 690 18.33 52.63 -20.20
CA GLY A 690 17.63 52.08 -19.04
C GLY A 690 18.60 51.62 -17.94
N GLY A 691 18.75 52.42 -16.90
CA GLY A 691 19.81 52.26 -15.91
C GLY A 691 19.56 51.24 -14.80
N ALA A 692 20.63 51.06 -14.02
CA ALA A 692 20.71 50.57 -12.64
C ALA A 692 20.31 49.12 -12.34
N ALA A 693 21.29 48.31 -11.91
CA ALA A 693 21.39 47.81 -10.52
C ALA A 693 22.30 46.57 -10.39
N ALA A 694 23.14 46.61 -9.35
CA ALA A 694 23.59 45.48 -8.52
C ALA A 694 23.99 44.15 -9.20
N ALA A 695 25.30 43.94 -9.34
CA ALA A 695 25.89 42.61 -9.46
C ALA A 695 25.93 41.93 -8.08
N ALA A 696 24.93 41.09 -7.78
CA ALA A 696 24.97 40.12 -6.70
C ALA A 696 25.19 38.71 -7.27
N ALA A 697 26.09 37.98 -6.63
CA ALA A 697 26.57 36.66 -6.97
C ALA A 697 25.46 35.62 -7.20
N ALA A 698 25.51 34.93 -8.34
CA ALA A 698 24.75 33.72 -8.60
C ALA A 698 25.65 32.49 -8.36
N ALA A 699 25.55 31.93 -7.16
CA ALA A 699 25.95 30.55 -6.89
C ALA A 699 24.69 29.68 -6.95
N GLY A 700 24.44 29.05 -8.11
CA GLY A 700 23.38 28.05 -8.24
C GLY A 700 23.82 26.72 -7.60
N PRO A 701 22.98 26.07 -6.78
CA PRO A 701 23.28 24.74 -6.27
C PRO A 701 23.04 23.72 -7.39
N PHE A 702 24.09 22.97 -7.73
CA PHE A 702 23.99 21.73 -8.49
C PHE A 702 23.18 20.73 -7.67
N VAL A 703 22.04 20.32 -8.21
CA VAL A 703 21.20 19.23 -7.72
C VAL A 703 21.67 17.94 -8.38
N TRP A 704 21.82 16.89 -7.59
CA TRP A 704 22.32 15.56 -7.98
C TRP A 704 21.40 14.82 -8.96
#